data_AF-A0A8T0SM44-F1
#
_entry.id   AF-A0A8T0SM44-F1
#
_cell.length_a   1.000
_cell.length_b   1.000
_cell.length_c   1.000
_cell.angle_alpha   90.00
_cell.angle_beta   90.00
_cell.angle_gamma   90.00
#
_symmetry.space_group_name_H-M   'P 1'
#
loop_
_entity.id
_entity.type
_entity.pdbx_description
1 polymer ?
#
loop_
_entity_poly.entity_id
_entity_poly.type
_entity_poly.pdbx_seq_one_letter_code
_entity_poly.pdbx_strand_id
1 'polypeptide(L)'
;MASLRGAAAPSPAPRAGDLVITQVSLGGFDATVKARDLADFLETEVGQVWRCRVKTSCTPPDAYPDFLLPAVAPAAGQPLHYDRVPPHAFVHFARPEAARRAADAAGRSELILSRKPLRAASAPDSSLRASRRRSVTPFRFTDSRLEVGDLTAPDAFIAAWRGPDAGLEFSVDPFDGSCRFVFTRDTAFAYPEYPQAAVVMRCDVKLEFPVRDVAEVRVFQLDSSLLLRLCSTPQVYYRTADDDIYESVPFDLLDDDDPWIRTTDITPSGAIGRCGVYRLTFSRRFWPKMERALAYMKERRVEIIECRGGWGSRRGLTVRDEPEYGERMQDLFFCVQHAEGLKFPVLFLVNALVHKGVINQHQLTPEFFGLLQKREDEVNLAALREFWGDKCPVFDACRRLKNLQDRVARNPKLLRKKIGDENSEVRRLVITPTRAYCLPPEVERSNRVIRHYREVADRFLRVTFMDEGMQQLNSNVLHFSAAQIVKDLMSKSIPHKTTVYKRVKTFLTEGFHMCGRKYSFLAFSSNQLRDRSAWFFAEDRTRTVESIRTWMGRFTSKNVAKHAARMGQCFSSTYATVVMQPHEVDECLEEVEHNGYIFSDGIGKITPDLAMEVAKTLQLTDNPPSAYQIRYAGFKGVIAVWQGENDGIRLSLRTSMRKFESAHTVLEVVSWTKFQPGFLNRQIITLLSSLNVSDAIFSQMQEAMLCNLNNILSDTDVAFDVVTTSCADQGNTAALMLSAGFSPGTEPHLKAMLLAIRSSQLLGLLEKTRIFVPKGRWLMGCLDELGILEQGQCFIRASSPSLNNCLVKHGPRFSSANKNAETIVGTVVMAKNPCLHPGDVRILEAVDVPELHHLVDCLVFPRKGERPHANEASGSDLDGDLYFVTWDEKLIPPGKKSWNPMDYTPAEAKQLPRQVVQHVSSTIPAI
;
A
#
# COMPACT_ATOMS: atom_id res chain seq x y z
N MET A 1 7.59 -11.32 9.89
CA MET A 1 7.49 -10.44 11.07
C MET A 1 8.45 -9.27 10.89
N ALA A 2 7.98 -8.25 10.16
CA ALA A 2 8.66 -6.97 10.10
C ALA A 2 8.59 -6.30 11.48
N SER A 3 9.64 -5.57 11.84
CA SER A 3 9.73 -4.75 13.03
C SER A 3 8.49 -3.86 13.17
N LEU A 4 7.52 -4.30 13.98
CA LEU A 4 6.48 -3.49 14.59
C LEU A 4 7.15 -2.50 15.56
N ARG A 5 7.82 -1.48 15.03
CA ARG A 5 7.84 -0.18 15.70
C ARG A 5 6.50 0.44 15.34
N GLY A 6 5.62 0.52 16.33
CA GLY A 6 4.23 0.89 16.15
C GLY A 6 4.04 2.14 15.29
N ALA A 7 3.04 2.11 14.42
CA ALA A 7 2.45 3.32 13.89
C ALA A 7 2.02 4.16 15.09
N ALA A 8 2.77 5.23 15.39
CA ALA A 8 2.32 6.22 16.34
C ALA A 8 1.04 6.85 15.78
N ALA A 9 0.07 7.09 16.65
CA ALA A 9 -1.18 7.74 16.32
C ALA A 9 -0.93 8.96 15.42
N PRO A 10 -1.78 9.19 14.39
CA PRO A 10 -1.72 10.46 13.66
C PRO A 10 -1.79 11.59 14.66
N SER A 11 -0.95 12.61 14.49
CA SER A 11 -1.06 13.86 15.24
C SER A 11 -2.54 14.28 15.25
N PRO A 12 -3.12 14.64 16.41
CA PRO A 12 -4.54 14.95 16.50
C PRO A 12 -4.92 15.97 15.44
N ALA A 13 -6.08 15.77 14.81
CA ALA A 13 -6.63 16.75 13.88
C ALA A 13 -6.76 18.12 14.59
N PRO A 14 -6.34 19.22 13.95
CA PRO A 14 -6.32 20.52 14.59
C PRO A 14 -7.72 20.97 14.99
N ARG A 15 -7.83 21.64 16.14
CA ARG A 15 -9.07 22.33 16.53
C ARG A 15 -9.24 23.58 15.67
N ALA A 16 -10.48 24.00 15.44
CA ALA A 16 -10.81 25.14 14.56
C ALA A 16 -10.16 26.49 14.93
N GLY A 17 -9.51 26.62 16.09
CA GLY A 17 -8.82 27.83 16.56
C GLY A 17 -7.31 27.91 16.30
N ASP A 18 -6.67 26.85 15.77
CA ASP A 18 -5.19 26.79 15.60
C ASP A 18 -4.69 27.27 14.21
N LEU A 19 -5.59 27.71 13.33
CA LEU A 19 -5.32 28.05 11.94
C LEU A 19 -5.20 29.57 11.77
N VAL A 20 -4.00 30.05 11.43
CA VAL A 20 -3.70 31.48 11.30
C VAL A 20 -3.00 31.75 9.97
N ILE A 21 -3.75 32.22 8.97
CA ILE A 21 -3.21 32.51 7.63
C ILE A 21 -2.39 33.80 7.69
N THR A 22 -1.07 33.69 7.47
CA THR A 22 -0.17 34.85 7.36
C THR A 22 0.43 35.01 5.97
N GLN A 23 0.11 34.11 5.03
CA GLN A 23 0.64 34.12 3.68
C GLN A 23 -0.47 34.40 2.66
N VAL A 24 -0.13 35.11 1.59
CA VAL A 24 -0.99 35.33 0.42
C VAL A 24 -0.19 35.05 -0.86
N SER A 25 -0.81 34.35 -1.80
CA SER A 25 -0.28 34.19 -3.15
C SER A 25 -0.89 35.24 -4.07
N LEU A 26 -0.06 36.09 -4.67
CA LEU A 26 -0.46 37.23 -5.51
C LEU A 26 0.06 37.08 -6.94
N GLY A 27 -0.64 37.64 -7.91
CA GLY A 27 -0.24 37.72 -9.32
C GLY A 27 -0.84 38.94 -10.00
N GLY A 28 -0.76 39.01 -11.32
CA GLY A 28 -1.35 40.13 -12.09
C GLY A 28 -0.46 41.39 -12.20
N PHE A 29 0.83 41.27 -11.90
CA PHE A 29 1.83 42.33 -12.06
C PHE A 29 2.77 42.04 -13.24
N ASP A 30 3.72 42.92 -13.54
CA ASP A 30 4.69 42.76 -14.63
C ASP A 30 5.93 41.96 -14.20
N ALA A 31 6.56 41.24 -15.13
CA ALA A 31 7.76 40.44 -14.86
C ALA A 31 9.00 41.28 -14.46
N THR A 32 8.93 42.61 -14.60
CA THR A 32 9.98 43.55 -14.18
C THR A 32 9.89 43.96 -12.71
N VAL A 33 8.79 43.63 -12.02
CA VAL A 33 8.58 44.00 -10.61
C VAL A 33 9.50 43.18 -9.71
N LYS A 34 10.31 43.85 -8.88
CA LYS A 34 11.17 43.19 -7.90
C LYS A 34 10.42 42.84 -6.62
N ALA A 35 10.91 41.85 -5.88
CA ALA A 35 10.33 41.42 -4.61
C ALA A 35 10.27 42.54 -3.58
N ARG A 36 11.29 43.40 -3.54
CA ARG A 36 11.34 44.60 -2.69
C ARG A 36 10.26 45.62 -3.07
N ASP A 37 10.12 45.93 -4.36
CA ASP A 37 9.14 46.92 -4.83
C ASP A 37 7.69 46.48 -4.50
N LEU A 38 7.41 45.18 -4.67
CA LEU A 38 6.12 44.60 -4.29
C LEU A 38 5.91 44.60 -2.76
N ALA A 39 6.96 44.34 -1.98
CA ALA A 39 6.88 44.39 -0.53
C ALA A 39 6.59 45.81 -0.04
N ASP A 40 7.35 46.81 -0.49
CA ASP A 40 7.18 48.22 -0.08
C ASP A 40 5.77 48.76 -0.41
N PHE A 41 5.22 48.37 -1.57
CA PHE A 41 3.84 48.67 -1.94
C PHE A 41 2.83 48.03 -0.97
N LEU A 42 2.97 46.73 -0.67
CA LEU A 42 2.06 46.01 0.23
C LEU A 42 2.18 46.49 1.68
N GLU A 43 3.37 46.92 2.12
CA GLU A 43 3.58 47.51 3.44
C GLU A 43 2.85 48.84 3.60
N THR A 44 2.78 49.63 2.53
CA THR A 44 2.06 50.91 2.49
C THR A 44 0.54 50.71 2.46
N GLU A 45 0.04 49.80 1.60
CA GLU A 45 -1.39 49.63 1.36
C GLU A 45 -2.08 48.70 2.37
N VAL A 46 -1.38 47.69 2.89
CA VAL A 46 -2.01 46.62 3.67
C VAL A 46 -1.37 46.42 5.04
N GLY A 47 -0.04 46.36 5.10
CA GLY A 47 0.70 46.23 6.36
C GLY A 47 2.00 45.44 6.22
N GLN A 48 2.77 45.41 7.32
CA GLN A 48 4.15 44.92 7.35
C GLN A 48 4.33 43.52 6.73
N VAL A 49 5.33 43.41 5.86
CA VAL A 49 5.71 42.20 5.11
C VAL A 49 6.98 41.61 5.71
N TRP A 50 6.94 40.34 6.08
CA TRP A 50 8.11 39.60 6.57
C TRP A 50 8.94 38.98 5.45
N ARG A 51 8.27 38.48 4.41
CA ARG A 51 8.91 37.92 3.22
C ARG A 51 8.05 38.10 1.99
N CYS A 52 8.69 38.40 0.87
CA CYS A 52 8.10 38.41 -0.47
C CYS A 52 9.00 37.61 -1.40
N ARG A 53 8.51 36.51 -1.98
CA ARG A 53 9.22 35.72 -3.00
C ARG A 53 8.52 35.88 -4.33
N VAL A 54 9.22 36.37 -5.34
CA VAL A 54 8.69 36.59 -6.70
C VAL A 54 9.23 35.51 -7.63
N LYS A 55 8.33 34.96 -8.46
CA LYS A 55 8.64 33.92 -9.44
C LYS A 55 7.97 34.20 -10.78
N THR A 56 8.71 33.87 -11.83
CA THR A 56 8.36 33.88 -13.26
C THR A 56 8.71 32.54 -13.91
N SER A 57 9.42 31.67 -13.18
CA SER A 57 9.88 30.36 -13.62
C SER A 57 9.01 29.22 -13.05
N CYS A 58 8.72 28.20 -13.86
CA CYS A 58 8.09 26.95 -13.42
C CYS A 58 8.77 25.74 -14.09
N THR A 59 8.45 24.53 -13.66
CA THR A 59 8.96 23.33 -14.38
C THR A 59 8.37 23.31 -15.79
N PRO A 60 9.20 23.17 -16.86
CA PRO A 60 8.69 23.16 -18.22
C PRO A 60 7.69 22.02 -18.46
N PRO A 61 6.57 22.29 -19.17
CA PRO A 61 5.62 21.26 -19.54
C PRO A 61 6.29 20.11 -20.29
N ASP A 62 5.94 18.87 -19.92
CA ASP A 62 6.41 17.64 -20.57
C ASP A 62 7.93 17.41 -20.55
N ALA A 63 8.69 18.22 -19.79
CA ALA A 63 10.11 18.02 -19.53
C ALA A 63 10.33 17.36 -18.16
N TYR A 64 11.41 16.59 -18.05
CA TYR A 64 11.83 15.95 -16.80
C TYR A 64 13.20 16.48 -16.39
N PRO A 65 13.44 16.75 -15.09
CA PRO A 65 14.78 17.07 -14.62
C PRO A 65 15.70 15.87 -14.87
N ASP A 66 16.83 16.14 -15.51
CA ASP A 66 17.95 15.22 -15.65
C ASP A 66 19.12 15.78 -14.84
N PHE A 67 19.28 15.24 -13.63
CA PHE A 67 20.33 15.67 -12.70
C PHE A 67 21.74 15.19 -13.10
N LEU A 68 21.85 14.39 -14.17
CA LEU A 68 23.09 13.80 -14.67
C LEU A 68 23.69 14.57 -15.84
N LEU A 69 22.91 15.40 -16.54
CA LEU A 69 23.43 16.24 -17.61
C LEU A 69 24.26 17.38 -17.03
N PRO A 70 25.46 17.67 -17.58
CA PRO A 70 26.22 18.83 -17.19
C PRO A 70 25.44 20.09 -17.55
N ALA A 71 25.46 21.09 -16.66
CA ALA A 71 24.89 22.42 -16.91
C ALA A 71 25.75 23.16 -17.95
N VAL A 72 25.78 22.69 -19.19
CA VAL A 72 26.43 23.39 -20.30
C VAL A 72 25.43 24.41 -20.82
N ALA A 73 25.80 25.68 -20.79
CA ALA A 73 25.02 26.75 -21.42
C ALA A 73 24.71 26.36 -22.87
N PRO A 74 23.49 26.63 -23.38
CA PRO A 74 23.18 26.34 -24.77
C PRO A 74 24.22 27.01 -25.67
N ALA A 75 24.79 26.24 -26.61
CA ALA A 75 25.64 26.79 -27.65
C ALA A 75 24.89 27.95 -28.32
N ALA A 76 25.58 29.09 -28.50
CA ALA A 76 24.99 30.27 -29.12
C ALA A 76 24.38 29.89 -30.47
N GLY A 77 23.04 29.89 -30.55
CA GLY A 77 22.33 29.65 -31.81
C GLY A 77 21.11 28.72 -31.76
N GLN A 78 20.25 28.82 -30.73
CA GLN A 78 18.77 28.81 -30.83
C GLN A 78 18.16 28.65 -29.43
N PRO A 79 17.56 29.70 -28.85
CA PRO A 79 16.79 29.53 -27.63
C PRO A 79 15.47 28.85 -28.00
N LEU A 80 15.27 27.61 -27.56
CA LEU A 80 13.91 27.10 -27.43
C LEU A 80 13.19 28.01 -26.44
N HIS A 81 12.22 28.76 -26.98
CA HIS A 81 11.43 29.73 -26.24
C HIS A 81 10.64 28.99 -25.15
N TYR A 82 11.18 28.95 -23.94
CA TYR A 82 10.43 28.55 -22.76
C TYR A 82 9.56 29.74 -22.36
N ASP A 83 8.25 29.62 -22.58
CA ASP A 83 7.29 30.63 -22.14
C ASP A 83 7.24 30.63 -20.61
N ARG A 84 7.80 31.68 -20.02
CA ARG A 84 7.74 31.93 -18.58
C ARG A 84 6.29 31.98 -18.11
N VAL A 85 6.03 31.48 -16.90
CA VAL A 85 4.69 31.60 -16.32
C VAL A 85 4.39 33.05 -15.96
N PRO A 86 3.09 33.42 -15.88
CA PRO A 86 2.71 34.72 -15.36
C PRO A 86 3.42 35.01 -14.03
N PRO A 87 3.99 36.21 -13.87
CA PRO A 87 4.68 36.59 -12.65
C PRO A 87 3.71 36.49 -11.46
N HIS A 88 4.19 35.84 -10.41
CA HIS A 88 3.44 35.60 -9.19
C HIS A 88 4.38 35.72 -7.98
N ALA A 89 3.80 35.96 -6.81
CA ALA A 89 4.53 36.16 -5.58
C ALA A 89 3.86 35.42 -4.43
N PHE A 90 4.69 34.96 -3.50
CA PHE A 90 4.27 34.42 -2.22
C PHE A 90 4.71 35.40 -1.13
N VAL A 91 3.73 35.97 -0.41
CA VAL A 91 3.97 37.07 0.53
C VAL A 91 3.53 36.67 1.92
N HIS A 92 4.46 36.68 2.87
CA HIS A 92 4.20 36.53 4.29
C HIS A 92 4.06 37.89 4.97
N PHE A 93 2.93 38.10 5.62
CA PHE A 93 2.64 39.28 6.43
C PHE A 93 2.94 39.04 7.91
N ALA A 94 3.29 40.11 8.61
CA ALA A 94 3.52 40.08 10.06
C ALA A 94 2.26 39.74 10.87
N ARG A 95 1.08 40.09 10.32
CA ARG A 95 -0.21 39.93 10.98
C ARG A 95 -1.20 39.19 10.07
N PRO A 96 -2.01 38.26 10.62
CA PRO A 96 -3.01 37.52 9.84
C PRO A 96 -4.10 38.42 9.25
N GLU A 97 -4.39 39.54 9.92
CA GLU A 97 -5.35 40.54 9.44
C GLU A 97 -4.83 41.23 8.17
N ALA A 98 -3.52 41.45 8.06
CA ALA A 98 -2.91 42.03 6.86
C ALA A 98 -2.97 41.05 5.70
N ALA A 99 -2.67 39.76 5.92
CA ALA A 99 -2.84 38.74 4.88
C ALA A 99 -4.29 38.66 4.36
N ARG A 100 -5.28 38.65 5.28
CA ARG A 100 -6.70 38.67 4.90
C ARG A 100 -7.08 39.92 4.10
N ARG A 101 -6.68 41.11 4.58
CA ARG A 101 -6.92 42.36 3.85
C ARG A 101 -6.28 42.38 2.46
N ALA A 102 -5.05 41.87 2.32
CA ALA A 102 -4.38 41.78 1.02
C ALA A 102 -5.14 40.86 0.06
N ALA A 103 -5.54 39.68 0.52
CA ALA A 103 -6.30 38.74 -0.29
C ALA A 103 -7.66 39.32 -0.71
N ASP A 104 -8.40 39.94 0.21
CA ASP A 104 -9.70 40.54 -0.04
C ASP A 104 -9.61 41.74 -0.99
N ALA A 105 -8.65 42.64 -0.78
CA ALA A 105 -8.44 43.83 -1.62
C ALA A 105 -7.96 43.44 -3.03
N ALA A 106 -7.06 42.45 -3.16
CA ALA A 106 -6.68 41.90 -4.46
C ALA A 106 -7.87 41.20 -5.15
N GLY A 107 -8.70 40.46 -4.41
CA GLY A 107 -9.91 39.83 -4.92
C GLY A 107 -10.93 40.85 -5.47
N ARG A 108 -11.02 42.03 -4.85
CA ARG A 108 -11.82 43.17 -5.34
C ARG A 108 -11.10 44.05 -6.36
N SER A 109 -9.88 43.71 -6.78
CA SER A 109 -9.06 44.50 -7.70
C SER A 109 -8.72 45.92 -7.20
N GLU A 110 -8.66 46.14 -5.89
CA GLU A 110 -8.35 47.42 -5.25
C GLU A 110 -6.85 47.70 -5.14
N LEU A 111 -6.02 46.64 -5.10
CA LEU A 111 -4.57 46.76 -5.07
C LEU A 111 -4.02 46.95 -6.49
N ILE A 112 -3.68 48.18 -6.87
CA ILE A 112 -3.20 48.52 -8.22
C ILE A 112 -1.70 48.85 -8.17
N LEU A 113 -0.87 47.93 -8.69
CA LEU A 113 0.57 48.14 -8.84
C LEU A 113 0.90 48.42 -10.31
N SER A 114 1.59 49.52 -10.59
CA SER A 114 2.01 49.90 -11.95
C SER A 114 0.87 49.90 -12.98
N ARG A 115 -0.32 50.41 -12.59
CA ARG A 115 -1.57 50.45 -13.38
C ARG A 115 -2.21 49.09 -13.69
N LYS A 116 -1.79 48.00 -13.03
CA LYS A 116 -2.42 46.68 -13.14
C LYS A 116 -2.98 46.23 -11.78
N PRO A 117 -4.21 45.71 -11.74
CA PRO A 117 -4.77 45.18 -10.50
C PRO A 117 -4.10 43.84 -10.14
N LEU A 118 -3.63 43.74 -8.91
CA LEU A 118 -3.15 42.49 -8.34
C LEU A 118 -4.32 41.50 -8.21
N ARG A 119 -4.03 40.22 -8.40
CA ARG A 119 -4.97 39.11 -8.21
C ARG A 119 -4.47 38.21 -7.10
N ALA A 120 -5.35 37.80 -6.19
CA ALA A 120 -5.06 36.76 -5.22
C ALA A 120 -5.55 35.39 -5.72
N ALA A 121 -4.90 34.32 -5.30
CA ALA A 121 -5.37 32.97 -5.57
C ALA A 121 -6.75 32.75 -4.93
N SER A 122 -7.70 32.21 -5.68
CA SER A 122 -8.95 31.70 -5.13
C SER A 122 -8.63 30.50 -4.25
N ALA A 123 -8.86 30.60 -2.93
CA ALA A 123 -8.52 29.53 -2.01
C ALA A 123 -9.46 28.32 -2.21
N PRO A 124 -8.97 27.13 -2.57
CA PRO A 124 -9.71 25.92 -2.26
C PRO A 124 -9.73 25.73 -0.74
N ASP A 125 -10.88 25.42 -0.16
CA ASP A 125 -11.04 25.13 1.29
C ASP A 125 -10.04 24.09 1.84
N SER A 126 -9.40 23.32 0.96
CA SER A 126 -8.37 22.32 1.29
C SER A 126 -6.91 22.80 1.19
N SER A 127 -6.60 23.91 0.51
CA SER A 127 -5.25 24.52 0.50
C SER A 127 -5.02 25.48 1.66
N LEU A 128 -6.06 25.83 2.41
CA LEU A 128 -5.99 26.43 3.74
C LEU A 128 -5.44 25.44 4.80
N ARG A 129 -4.64 24.44 4.38
CA ARG A 129 -3.95 23.48 5.24
C ARG A 129 -2.87 24.21 6.04
N ALA A 130 -3.35 24.85 7.09
CA ALA A 130 -2.68 25.06 8.34
C ALA A 130 -1.35 25.81 8.24
N SER A 131 -1.42 27.12 7.96
CA SER A 131 -0.52 28.07 8.58
C SER A 131 -0.71 27.99 10.10
N ARG A 132 -0.04 27.02 10.71
CA ARG A 132 0.04 26.85 12.16
C ARG A 132 1.00 27.90 12.67
N ARG A 133 0.73 28.46 13.85
CA ARG A 133 1.77 29.25 14.53
C ARG A 133 2.93 28.31 14.84
N ARG A 134 4.14 28.59 14.31
CA ARG A 134 5.35 27.88 14.74
C ARG A 134 5.52 28.13 16.24
N SER A 135 5.31 27.08 17.04
CA SER A 135 5.51 27.13 18.49
C SER A 135 6.97 26.87 18.88
N VAL A 136 7.76 26.30 17.97
CA VAL A 136 9.15 25.92 18.19
C VAL A 136 9.97 26.26 16.95
N THR A 137 11.16 26.82 17.15
CA THR A 137 12.11 27.14 16.07
C THR A 137 12.93 25.91 15.66
N PRO A 138 13.20 25.72 14.35
CA PRO A 138 14.02 24.61 13.88
C PRO A 138 15.51 24.84 14.20
N PHE A 139 16.25 23.75 14.38
CA PHE A 139 17.70 23.80 14.51
C PHE A 139 18.33 23.83 13.11
N ARG A 140 18.71 25.01 12.62
CA ARG A 140 19.38 25.20 11.32
C ARG A 140 20.91 25.29 11.42
N PHE A 141 21.57 24.67 10.45
CA PHE A 141 23.01 24.56 10.27
C PHE A 141 23.37 24.94 8.82
N THR A 142 23.63 26.22 8.59
CA THR A 142 24.00 26.76 7.28
C THR A 142 25.45 26.43 6.93
N ASP A 143 25.75 26.39 5.62
CA ASP A 143 27.07 26.03 5.09
C ASP A 143 27.58 24.68 5.60
N SER A 144 26.65 23.74 5.75
CA SER A 144 26.97 22.36 6.08
C SER A 144 27.46 21.63 4.83
N ARG A 145 28.16 20.52 5.02
CA ARG A 145 28.56 19.60 3.95
C ARG A 145 27.90 18.25 4.15
N LEU A 146 27.45 17.66 3.05
CA LEU A 146 26.80 16.36 3.03
C LEU A 146 27.63 15.38 2.19
N GLU A 147 27.94 14.23 2.76
CA GLU A 147 28.50 13.09 2.03
C GLU A 147 27.60 11.88 2.28
N VAL A 148 27.30 11.12 1.24
CA VAL A 148 26.45 9.93 1.28
C VAL A 148 27.32 8.71 1.02
N GLY A 149 27.16 7.64 1.79
CA GLY A 149 28.04 6.49 1.71
C GLY A 149 27.73 5.39 2.71
N ASP A 150 28.69 4.49 2.90
CA ASP A 150 28.55 3.32 3.78
C ASP A 150 29.72 3.21 4.78
N LEU A 151 29.45 2.56 5.91
CA LEU A 151 30.46 2.24 6.91
C LEU A 151 31.04 0.85 6.68
N THR A 152 32.35 0.75 6.48
CA THR A 152 33.06 -0.53 6.38
C THR A 152 33.60 -1.01 7.72
N ALA A 153 33.87 -0.08 8.62
CA ALA A 153 34.21 -0.31 10.02
C ALA A 153 33.56 0.78 10.88
N PRO A 154 33.52 0.63 12.22
CA PRO A 154 32.94 1.63 13.12
C PRO A 154 33.47 3.07 12.93
N ASP A 155 34.71 3.21 12.44
CA ASP A 155 35.47 4.45 12.26
C ASP A 155 35.95 4.65 10.80
N ALA A 156 35.41 3.89 9.83
CA ALA A 156 35.78 3.98 8.41
C ALA A 156 34.55 4.17 7.51
N PHE A 157 34.46 5.35 6.91
CA PHE A 157 33.39 5.78 6.02
C PHE A 157 33.89 5.84 4.56
N ILE A 158 33.13 5.22 3.66
CA ILE A 158 33.37 5.29 2.23
C ILE A 158 32.31 6.20 1.61
N ALA A 159 32.74 7.31 1.03
CA ALA A 159 31.88 8.27 0.35
C ALA A 159 31.56 7.79 -1.07
N ALA A 160 30.26 7.71 -1.36
CA ALA A 160 29.69 7.37 -2.67
C ALA A 160 29.25 8.61 -3.45
N TRP A 161 28.93 9.68 -2.74
CA TRP A 161 28.58 10.97 -3.33
C TRP A 161 28.84 12.11 -2.34
N ARG A 162 29.22 13.27 -2.87
CA ARG A 162 29.40 14.51 -2.11
C ARG A 162 28.42 15.55 -2.64
N GLY A 163 27.70 16.19 -1.73
CA GLY A 163 26.86 17.34 -2.03
C GLY A 163 27.67 18.56 -2.48
N PRO A 164 26.99 19.70 -2.75
CA PRO A 164 27.67 20.93 -3.15
C PRO A 164 28.64 21.41 -2.06
N ASP A 165 29.74 22.05 -2.48
CA ASP A 165 30.80 22.52 -1.58
C ASP A 165 30.37 23.66 -0.64
N ALA A 166 29.31 24.39 -1.00
CA ALA A 166 28.74 25.50 -0.26
C ALA A 166 27.21 25.61 -0.49
N GLY A 167 26.53 26.36 0.37
CA GLY A 167 25.10 26.67 0.21
C GLY A 167 24.13 25.56 0.63
N LEU A 168 24.61 24.48 1.26
CA LEU A 168 23.77 23.44 1.83
C LEU A 168 23.36 23.80 3.27
N GLU A 169 22.05 23.77 3.52
CA GLU A 169 21.45 23.91 4.84
C GLU A 169 20.99 22.54 5.34
N PHE A 170 21.45 22.16 6.54
CA PHE A 170 20.84 21.06 7.29
C PHE A 170 19.93 21.64 8.36
N SER A 171 18.74 21.05 8.54
CA SER A 171 17.84 21.42 9.62
C SER A 171 17.20 20.22 10.31
N VAL A 172 16.96 20.38 11.61
CA VAL A 172 16.16 19.47 12.44
C VAL A 172 14.98 20.27 12.97
N ASP A 173 13.76 19.90 12.58
CA ASP A 173 12.56 20.66 12.91
C ASP A 173 11.71 19.92 13.96
N PRO A 174 11.69 20.38 15.23
CA PRO A 174 10.86 19.75 16.25
C PRO A 174 9.36 19.85 16.01
N PHE A 175 8.93 20.81 15.18
CA PHE A 175 7.53 21.13 14.93
C PHE A 175 6.79 20.01 14.19
N ASP A 176 7.42 19.45 13.15
CA ASP A 176 6.91 18.31 12.39
C ASP A 176 7.71 17.02 12.60
N GLY A 177 8.83 17.10 13.33
CA GLY A 177 9.69 15.97 13.63
C GLY A 177 10.48 15.48 12.42
N SER A 178 10.87 16.38 11.52
CA SER A 178 11.64 16.07 10.31
C SER A 178 13.06 16.63 10.32
N CYS A 179 13.92 15.99 9.54
CA CYS A 179 15.25 16.46 9.18
C CYS A 179 15.27 16.76 7.69
N ARG A 180 15.98 17.83 7.31
CA ARG A 180 16.08 18.27 5.91
C ARG A 180 17.50 18.66 5.55
N PHE A 181 17.93 18.25 4.36
CA PHE A 181 19.03 18.87 3.65
C PHE A 181 18.46 19.65 2.47
N VAL A 182 18.76 20.95 2.39
CA VAL A 182 18.29 21.82 1.29
C VAL A 182 19.50 22.49 0.68
N PHE A 183 19.60 22.46 -0.65
CA PHE A 183 20.65 23.14 -1.40
C PHE A 183 20.18 23.47 -2.81
N THR A 184 20.78 24.48 -3.42
CA THR A 184 20.45 24.91 -4.77
C THR A 184 21.46 24.37 -5.78
N ARG A 185 21.01 23.99 -6.98
CA ARG A 185 21.86 23.59 -8.10
C ARG A 185 21.22 23.92 -9.46
N ASP A 186 22.05 24.05 -10.48
CA ASP A 186 21.57 24.10 -11.86
C ASP A 186 21.15 22.69 -12.31
N THR A 187 19.98 22.61 -12.97
CA THR A 187 19.35 21.37 -13.40
C THR A 187 18.87 21.50 -14.84
N ALA A 188 19.26 20.56 -15.69
CA ALA A 188 18.77 20.47 -17.05
C ALA A 188 17.40 19.77 -17.07
N PHE A 189 16.47 20.29 -17.87
CA PHE A 189 15.16 19.70 -18.10
C PHE A 189 15.11 19.18 -19.54
N ALA A 190 15.02 17.87 -19.69
CA ALA A 190 15.03 17.20 -21.00
C ALA A 190 13.61 16.82 -21.45
N TYR A 191 13.31 17.05 -22.72
CA TYR A 191 12.07 16.63 -23.36
C TYR A 191 12.20 15.20 -23.89
N PRO A 192 11.20 14.31 -23.66
CA PRO A 192 11.25 12.93 -24.13
C PRO A 192 11.47 12.77 -25.64
N GLU A 193 10.91 13.68 -26.44
CA GLU A 193 10.99 13.62 -27.90
C GLU A 193 12.24 14.32 -28.47
N TYR A 194 12.85 15.23 -27.69
CA TYR A 194 14.01 16.02 -28.10
C TYR A 194 15.02 16.15 -26.94
N PRO A 195 15.85 15.13 -26.68
CA PRO A 195 16.82 15.16 -25.57
C PRO A 195 17.86 16.28 -25.69
N GLN A 196 18.15 16.74 -26.91
CA GLN A 196 19.09 17.82 -27.20
C GLN A 196 18.51 19.23 -26.94
N ALA A 197 17.20 19.32 -26.70
CA ALA A 197 16.45 20.57 -26.50
C ALA A 197 16.34 20.95 -25.00
N ALA A 198 17.37 20.69 -24.19
CA ALA A 198 17.27 20.82 -22.74
C ALA A 198 17.29 22.29 -22.27
N VAL A 199 16.40 22.64 -21.33
CA VAL A 199 16.40 23.95 -20.66
C VAL A 199 17.11 23.82 -19.31
N VAL A 200 18.12 24.66 -19.05
CA VAL A 200 18.81 24.68 -17.75
C VAL A 200 18.16 25.72 -16.84
N MET A 201 17.76 25.29 -15.65
CA MET A 201 17.14 26.15 -14.63
C MET A 201 17.78 25.92 -13.27
N ARG A 202 17.85 26.96 -12.46
CA ARG A 202 18.29 26.86 -11.08
C ARG A 202 17.15 26.24 -10.24
N CYS A 203 17.47 25.21 -9.47
CA CYS A 203 16.49 24.47 -8.67
C CYS A 203 16.99 24.28 -7.24
N ASP A 204 16.07 24.42 -6.28
CA ASP A 204 16.31 23.95 -4.92
C ASP A 204 15.99 22.47 -4.84
N VAL A 205 16.87 21.73 -4.18
CA VAL A 205 16.76 20.29 -3.95
C VAL A 205 16.64 20.06 -2.45
N LYS A 206 15.69 19.22 -2.06
CA LYS A 206 15.42 18.89 -0.65
C LYS A 206 15.46 17.37 -0.45
N LEU A 207 16.27 16.93 0.51
CA LEU A 207 16.24 15.58 1.08
C LEU A 207 15.53 15.66 2.42
N GLU A 208 14.40 14.98 2.57
CA GLU A 208 13.58 15.03 3.79
C GLU A 208 13.38 13.63 4.36
N PHE A 209 13.53 13.49 5.66
CA PHE A 209 13.26 12.23 6.38
C PHE A 209 12.82 12.55 7.81
N PRO A 210 11.93 11.74 8.42
CA PRO A 210 11.49 12.00 9.78
C PRO A 210 12.58 11.59 10.77
N VAL A 211 12.65 12.28 11.91
CA VAL A 211 13.64 12.03 12.97
C VAL A 211 13.57 10.58 13.49
N ARG A 212 12.37 9.98 13.48
CA ARG A 212 12.15 8.58 13.88
C ARG A 212 12.83 7.55 12.95
N ASP A 213 13.15 7.95 11.72
CA ASP A 213 13.81 7.08 10.74
C ASP A 213 15.34 7.11 10.93
N VAL A 214 15.87 8.04 11.75
CA VAL A 214 17.27 8.02 12.19
C VAL A 214 17.46 6.87 13.17
N ALA A 215 18.13 5.82 12.72
CA ALA A 215 18.40 4.64 13.53
C ALA A 215 19.43 4.94 14.62
N GLU A 216 20.48 5.68 14.24
CA GLU A 216 21.67 5.92 15.04
C GLU A 216 22.37 7.19 14.55
N VAL A 217 22.92 7.96 15.48
CA VAL A 217 23.82 9.09 15.22
C VAL A 217 25.16 8.82 15.87
N ARG A 218 26.25 8.86 15.09
CA ARG A 218 27.63 8.84 15.62
C ARG A 218 28.22 10.23 15.61
N VAL A 219 28.70 10.67 16.75
CA VAL A 219 29.23 12.02 16.95
C VAL A 219 30.76 11.97 16.93
N PHE A 220 31.38 12.63 15.95
CA PHE A 220 32.83 12.81 15.84
C PHE A 220 33.19 14.26 16.15
N GLN A 221 33.31 14.57 17.45
CA GLN A 221 33.40 15.93 17.93
C GLN A 221 34.64 16.71 17.42
N LEU A 222 35.77 16.01 17.27
CA LEU A 222 37.04 16.58 16.78
C LEU A 222 36.93 17.06 15.32
N ASP A 223 36.24 16.27 14.50
CA ASP A 223 36.08 16.46 13.06
C ASP A 223 34.88 17.38 12.72
N SER A 224 34.15 17.87 13.74
CA SER A 224 32.92 18.65 13.56
C SER A 224 31.91 17.94 12.64
N SER A 225 31.82 16.62 12.77
CA SER A 225 31.04 15.77 11.89
C SER A 225 30.14 14.78 12.63
N LEU A 226 29.01 14.46 12.01
CA LEU A 226 28.03 13.48 12.45
C LEU A 226 27.83 12.44 11.35
N LEU A 227 27.63 11.18 11.72
CA LEU A 227 27.10 10.16 10.81
C LEU A 227 25.67 9.83 11.22
N LEU A 228 24.73 10.08 10.32
CA LEU A 228 23.33 9.71 10.45
C LEU A 228 23.12 8.39 9.71
N ARG A 229 22.78 7.32 10.43
CA ARG A 229 22.35 6.06 9.82
C ARG A 229 20.83 6.01 9.77
N LEU A 230 20.28 5.89 8.57
CA LEU A 230 18.83 5.91 8.38
C LEU A 230 18.27 4.49 8.23
N CYS A 231 17.05 4.28 8.75
CA CYS A 231 16.27 3.05 8.53
C CYS A 231 15.62 3.01 7.14
N SER A 232 15.44 4.17 6.54
CA SER A 232 14.78 4.41 5.25
C SER A 232 15.55 5.48 4.50
N THR A 233 15.50 5.41 3.18
CA THR A 233 16.05 6.42 2.28
C THR A 233 15.29 7.74 2.40
N PRO A 234 15.97 8.91 2.36
CA PRO A 234 15.31 10.20 2.33
C PRO A 234 14.41 10.38 1.11
N GLN A 235 13.31 11.09 1.30
CA GLN A 235 12.48 11.57 0.21
C GLN A 235 13.17 12.73 -0.50
N VAL A 236 13.38 12.60 -1.81
CA VAL A 236 14.01 13.61 -2.67
C VAL A 236 12.97 14.51 -3.36
N TYR A 237 13.11 15.82 -3.20
CA TYR A 237 12.25 16.80 -3.83
C TYR A 237 13.08 17.83 -4.59
N TYR A 238 12.46 18.48 -5.56
CA TYR A 238 12.99 19.70 -6.15
C TYR A 238 11.88 20.73 -6.35
N ARG A 239 12.26 21.99 -6.50
CA ARG A 239 11.43 23.06 -7.04
C ARG A 239 12.31 24.05 -7.79
N THR A 240 11.75 24.84 -8.70
CA THR A 240 12.49 25.95 -9.32
C THR A 240 12.91 26.92 -8.22
N ALA A 241 14.15 27.40 -8.25
CA ALA A 241 14.62 28.38 -7.29
C ALA A 241 13.85 29.71 -7.46
N ASP A 242 13.87 30.54 -6.42
CA ASP A 242 13.25 31.85 -6.48
C ASP A 242 13.98 32.76 -7.46
N ASP A 243 13.21 33.54 -8.24
CA ASP A 243 13.82 34.49 -9.19
C ASP A 243 14.25 35.77 -8.46
N ASP A 244 13.49 36.21 -7.45
CA ASP A 244 13.85 37.30 -6.53
C ASP A 244 13.20 37.10 -5.15
N ILE A 245 13.90 37.48 -4.07
CA ILE A 245 13.45 37.32 -2.69
C ILE A 245 13.79 38.55 -1.84
N TYR A 246 12.78 39.03 -1.10
CA TYR A 246 12.92 40.03 -0.05
C TYR A 246 12.54 39.39 1.29
N GLU A 247 13.43 39.46 2.27
CA GLU A 247 13.17 39.04 3.66
C GLU A 247 13.55 40.19 4.61
N SER A 248 12.64 40.56 5.51
CA SER A 248 12.82 41.67 6.47
C SER A 248 13.08 41.19 7.89
N VAL A 249 12.97 39.88 8.15
CA VAL A 249 13.08 39.29 9.49
C VAL A 249 14.21 38.28 9.60
N PRO A 250 14.91 38.22 10.75
CA PRO A 250 16.02 37.28 10.97
C PRO A 250 15.58 35.92 11.50
N PHE A 251 14.27 35.66 11.65
CA PHE A 251 13.71 34.43 12.20
C PHE A 251 12.98 33.59 11.14
N ASP A 252 12.84 32.30 11.40
CA ASP A 252 12.38 31.35 10.39
C ASP A 252 10.87 31.36 10.18
N LEU A 253 10.47 31.67 8.95
CA LEU A 253 9.09 31.54 8.49
C LEU A 253 8.77 30.09 8.08
N LEU A 254 7.48 29.76 8.00
CA LEU A 254 7.03 28.54 7.33
C LEU A 254 7.45 28.56 5.86
N ASP A 255 7.52 27.41 5.21
CA ASP A 255 7.73 27.36 3.76
C ASP A 255 6.46 27.85 3.03
N ASP A 256 6.59 28.43 1.84
CA ASP A 256 5.41 28.95 1.12
C ASP A 256 4.63 27.82 0.41
N ASP A 257 3.49 28.20 -0.17
CA ASP A 257 2.63 27.35 -1.02
C ASP A 257 3.26 26.98 -2.39
N ASP A 258 4.53 27.31 -2.61
CA ASP A 258 5.29 26.88 -3.79
C ASP A 258 5.60 25.37 -3.71
N PRO A 259 5.02 24.54 -4.58
CA PRO A 259 4.99 23.10 -4.37
C PRO A 259 6.36 22.44 -4.58
N TRP A 260 6.79 21.66 -3.59
CA TRP A 260 7.89 20.71 -3.75
C TRP A 260 7.46 19.52 -4.61
N ILE A 261 8.21 19.25 -5.66
CA ILE A 261 7.95 18.16 -6.61
C ILE A 261 8.78 16.94 -6.22
N ARG A 262 8.13 15.79 -6.01
CA ARG A 262 8.83 14.51 -5.74
C ARG A 262 9.64 14.10 -6.95
N THR A 263 10.86 13.62 -6.70
CA THR A 263 11.74 13.11 -7.75
C THR A 263 12.50 11.85 -7.33
N THR A 264 13.29 11.31 -8.25
CA THR A 264 14.15 10.13 -8.08
C THR A 264 15.51 10.53 -7.50
N ASP A 265 16.43 9.57 -7.40
CA ASP A 265 17.81 9.85 -7.02
C ASP A 265 18.46 10.86 -7.99
N ILE A 266 19.14 11.86 -7.43
CA ILE A 266 19.80 12.97 -8.15
C ILE A 266 21.30 12.70 -8.40
N THR A 267 21.80 11.56 -7.92
CA THR A 267 23.22 11.20 -7.95
C THR A 267 23.50 10.22 -9.10
N PRO A 268 24.67 10.31 -9.77
CA PRO A 268 25.02 9.41 -10.88
C PRO A 268 25.03 7.93 -10.52
N SER A 269 25.58 7.60 -9.35
CA SER A 269 25.74 6.23 -8.87
C SER A 269 24.55 5.73 -8.04
N GLY A 270 23.44 6.47 -8.00
CA GLY A 270 22.28 6.17 -7.16
C GLY A 270 22.63 6.09 -5.65
N ALA A 271 23.58 6.90 -5.20
CA ALA A 271 24.15 6.92 -3.86
C ALA A 271 23.10 7.18 -2.78
N ILE A 272 22.15 8.11 -3.00
CA ILE A 272 21.08 8.42 -2.03
C ILE A 272 20.19 7.20 -1.81
N GLY A 273 19.88 6.47 -2.88
CA GLY A 273 19.14 5.23 -2.83
C GLY A 273 19.95 4.12 -2.17
N ARG A 274 21.13 3.76 -2.71
CA ARG A 274 21.82 2.53 -2.30
C ARG A 274 22.47 2.59 -0.91
N CYS A 275 22.95 3.76 -0.49
CA CYS A 275 23.71 3.92 0.74
C CYS A 275 22.80 4.17 1.96
N GLY A 276 23.25 3.77 3.15
CA GLY A 276 22.47 3.93 4.39
C GLY A 276 22.98 5.02 5.34
N VAL A 277 24.14 5.62 5.08
CA VAL A 277 24.83 6.52 6.01
C VAL A 277 25.07 7.89 5.37
N TYR A 278 24.73 8.95 6.11
CA TYR A 278 24.84 10.34 5.70
C TYR A 278 25.79 11.06 6.65
N ARG A 279 26.94 11.48 6.15
CA ARG A 279 27.90 12.29 6.90
C ARG A 279 27.57 13.75 6.74
N LEU A 280 27.32 14.40 7.87
CA LEU A 280 27.12 15.83 7.99
C LEU A 280 28.38 16.45 8.62
N THR A 281 28.99 17.42 7.96
CA THR A 281 30.08 18.23 8.52
C THR A 281 29.66 19.69 8.58
N PHE A 282 30.00 20.40 9.65
CA PHE A 282 29.57 21.79 9.82
C PHE A 282 30.53 22.60 10.70
N SER A 283 30.33 23.92 10.75
CA SER A 283 31.19 24.83 11.51
C SER A 283 31.09 24.60 13.03
N ARG A 284 32.23 24.56 13.73
CA ARG A 284 32.33 24.41 15.20
C ARG A 284 31.44 25.35 16.00
N ARG A 285 31.13 26.54 15.46
CA ARG A 285 30.22 27.52 16.08
C ARG A 285 28.82 26.97 16.36
N PHE A 286 28.40 25.95 15.61
CA PHE A 286 27.06 25.38 15.75
C PHE A 286 26.97 24.24 16.78
N TRP A 287 28.07 23.82 17.44
CA TRP A 287 28.00 22.73 18.43
C TRP A 287 26.96 22.95 19.53
N PRO A 288 26.88 24.12 20.20
CA PRO A 288 25.86 24.34 21.23
C PRO A 288 24.42 24.18 20.70
N LYS A 289 24.19 24.54 19.43
CA LYS A 289 22.89 24.34 18.77
C LYS A 289 22.66 22.85 18.44
N MET A 290 23.70 22.15 18.00
CA MET A 290 23.61 20.72 17.69
C MET A 290 23.40 19.86 18.94
N GLU A 291 24.03 20.18 20.07
CA GLU A 291 23.81 19.45 21.33
C GLU A 291 22.32 19.48 21.72
N ARG A 292 21.64 20.61 21.50
CA ARG A 292 20.19 20.73 21.68
C ARG A 292 19.39 19.91 20.67
N ALA A 293 19.82 19.88 19.40
CA ALA A 293 19.19 19.05 18.37
C ALA A 293 19.34 17.54 18.68
N LEU A 294 20.52 17.12 19.14
CA LEU A 294 20.81 15.75 19.59
C LEU A 294 19.98 15.38 20.82
N ALA A 295 19.83 16.29 21.79
CA ALA A 295 18.95 16.06 22.94
C ALA A 295 17.50 15.80 22.50
N TYR A 296 16.98 16.60 21.56
CA TYR A 296 15.67 16.37 20.96
C TYR A 296 15.57 15.01 20.24
N MET A 297 16.58 14.63 19.45
CA MET A 297 16.62 13.32 18.80
C MET A 297 16.60 12.17 19.82
N LYS A 298 17.34 12.32 20.92
CA LYS A 298 17.38 11.35 22.02
C LYS A 298 16.01 11.19 22.70
N GLU A 299 15.28 12.29 22.92
CA GLU A 299 13.89 12.25 23.41
C GLU A 299 12.96 11.48 22.48
N ARG A 300 13.24 11.51 21.16
CA ARG A 300 12.54 10.72 20.13
C ARG A 300 13.07 9.30 19.96
N ARG A 301 13.87 8.81 20.92
CA ARG A 301 14.45 7.45 20.97
C ARG A 301 15.44 7.14 19.84
N VAL A 302 16.12 8.16 19.33
CA VAL A 302 17.28 7.97 18.44
C VAL A 302 18.49 7.59 19.30
N GLU A 303 19.24 6.57 18.87
CA GLU A 303 20.47 6.15 19.55
C GLU A 303 21.61 7.11 19.19
N ILE A 304 22.29 7.67 20.21
CA ILE A 304 23.40 8.61 20.02
C ILE A 304 24.66 8.00 20.62
N ILE A 305 25.68 7.85 19.78
CA ILE A 305 26.97 7.26 20.13
C ILE A 305 28.05 8.33 20.05
N GLU A 306 28.62 8.66 21.21
CA GLU A 306 29.76 9.56 21.32
C GLU A 306 31.05 8.83 20.96
N CYS A 307 31.59 9.08 19.76
CA CYS A 307 32.84 8.48 19.32
C CYS A 307 34.02 9.29 19.87
N ARG A 308 34.31 9.10 21.17
CA ARG A 308 35.53 9.63 21.81
C ARG A 308 36.69 8.71 21.48
N GLY A 309 37.80 9.26 21.01
CA GLY A 309 39.04 8.50 20.80
C GLY A 309 39.40 7.78 22.10
N GLY A 310 39.44 6.45 22.05
CA GLY A 310 39.88 5.63 23.17
C GLY A 310 41.28 6.05 23.64
N TRP A 311 41.63 5.68 24.87
CA TRP A 311 42.96 5.90 25.42
C TRP A 311 43.99 5.14 24.58
N GLY A 312 44.65 5.85 23.66
CA GLY A 312 45.60 5.30 22.67
C GLY A 312 45.36 5.86 21.26
N SER A 313 46.23 6.79 20.82
CA SER A 313 46.33 7.41 19.49
C SER A 313 45.03 7.87 18.80
N ARG A 314 44.83 9.21 18.80
CA ARG A 314 43.92 10.01 17.96
C ARG A 314 43.62 9.42 16.57
N ARG A 315 42.62 8.54 16.43
CA ARG A 315 42.04 8.22 15.11
C ARG A 315 40.67 8.87 15.02
N GLY A 316 40.59 9.94 14.23
CA GLY A 316 39.32 10.52 13.79
C GLY A 316 38.63 9.61 12.78
N LEU A 317 37.52 10.06 12.21
CA LEU A 317 36.81 9.30 11.18
C LEU A 317 37.67 9.16 9.92
N THR A 318 37.98 7.94 9.51
CA THR A 318 38.69 7.70 8.24
C THR A 318 37.70 7.78 7.10
N VAL A 319 37.95 8.69 6.15
CA VAL A 319 37.06 8.93 5.01
C VAL A 319 37.82 8.63 3.73
N ARG A 320 37.25 7.79 2.87
CA ARG A 320 37.79 7.46 1.55
C ARG A 320 36.69 7.54 0.52
N ASP A 321 37.05 7.78 -0.73
CA ASP A 321 36.11 7.68 -1.82
C ASP A 321 35.95 6.21 -2.24
N GLU A 322 34.77 5.86 -2.76
CA GLU A 322 34.54 4.52 -3.30
C GLU A 322 35.40 4.25 -4.55
N PRO A 323 35.71 2.99 -4.88
CA PRO A 323 36.57 2.68 -6.02
C PRO A 323 36.05 3.24 -7.37
N GLU A 324 34.73 3.24 -7.57
CA GLU A 324 34.04 3.71 -8.79
C GLU A 324 33.37 5.08 -8.53
N TYR A 325 34.04 5.95 -7.75
CA TYR A 325 33.46 7.20 -7.30
C TYR A 325 32.99 8.07 -8.48
N GLY A 326 31.69 8.41 -8.48
CA GLY A 326 31.09 9.23 -9.51
C GLY A 326 30.69 8.49 -10.79
N GLU A 327 30.96 7.19 -10.89
CA GLU A 327 30.50 6.40 -12.04
C GLU A 327 28.97 6.30 -12.08
N ARG A 328 28.43 6.27 -13.29
CA ARG A 328 26.98 6.21 -13.50
C ARG A 328 26.47 4.79 -13.32
N MET A 329 25.42 4.62 -12.52
CA MET A 329 24.72 3.34 -12.42
C MET A 329 24.11 2.96 -13.76
N GLN A 330 24.43 1.75 -14.25
CA GLN A 330 23.94 1.25 -15.54
C GLN A 330 22.50 0.72 -15.45
N ASP A 331 22.17 0.08 -14.34
CA ASP A 331 20.85 -0.50 -14.09
C ASP A 331 19.89 0.50 -13.44
N LEU A 332 18.59 0.19 -13.46
CA LEU A 332 17.54 1.02 -12.84
C LEU A 332 17.64 1.09 -11.30
N PHE A 333 18.40 0.18 -10.70
CA PHE A 333 18.70 0.13 -9.27
C PHE A 333 19.94 -0.74 -9.04
N PHE A 334 20.63 -0.52 -7.92
CA PHE A 334 21.78 -1.33 -7.55
C PHE A 334 21.37 -2.79 -7.35
N CYS A 335 22.03 -3.72 -8.03
CA CYS A 335 21.77 -5.16 -7.93
C CYS A 335 23.02 -5.92 -8.38
N VAL A 336 23.43 -6.94 -7.61
CA VAL A 336 24.45 -7.88 -8.05
C VAL A 336 23.84 -8.78 -9.13
N GLN A 337 24.18 -8.49 -10.39
CA GLN A 337 23.61 -9.20 -11.54
C GLN A 337 24.16 -10.62 -11.69
N HIS A 338 25.45 -10.80 -11.49
CA HIS A 338 26.10 -12.10 -11.66
C HIS A 338 27.16 -12.32 -10.58
N ALA A 339 27.25 -13.55 -10.10
CA ALA A 339 28.34 -14.04 -9.28
C ALA A 339 28.65 -15.47 -9.73
N GLU A 340 29.89 -15.71 -10.13
CA GLU A 340 30.31 -17.00 -10.68
C GLU A 340 30.00 -18.14 -9.70
N GLY A 341 29.52 -19.27 -10.21
CA GLY A 341 29.20 -20.45 -9.40
C GLY A 341 27.96 -20.34 -8.49
N LEU A 342 27.28 -19.18 -8.42
CA LEU A 342 26.08 -19.02 -7.59
C LEU A 342 24.79 -19.12 -8.40
N LYS A 343 23.82 -19.89 -7.87
CA LYS A 343 22.48 -19.99 -8.44
C LYS A 343 21.61 -18.80 -8.03
N PHE A 344 20.60 -18.52 -8.86
CA PHE A 344 19.64 -17.43 -8.66
C PHE A 344 19.05 -17.34 -7.24
N PRO A 345 18.58 -18.43 -6.59
CA PRO A 345 17.98 -18.32 -5.25
C PRO A 345 18.94 -17.77 -4.19
N VAL A 346 20.22 -18.15 -4.25
CA VAL A 346 21.26 -17.68 -3.32
C VAL A 346 21.59 -16.22 -3.61
N LEU A 347 21.83 -15.88 -4.89
CA LEU A 347 22.14 -14.51 -5.32
C LEU A 347 21.02 -13.52 -5.00
N PHE A 348 19.76 -13.95 -5.11
CA PHE A 348 18.60 -13.15 -4.73
C PHE A 348 18.62 -12.79 -3.24
N LEU A 349 18.96 -13.72 -2.36
CA LEU A 349 19.07 -13.46 -0.92
C LEU A 349 20.30 -12.61 -0.56
N VAL A 350 21.40 -12.72 -1.30
CA VAL A 350 22.54 -11.80 -1.15
C VAL A 350 22.09 -10.36 -1.44
N ASN A 351 21.38 -10.15 -2.56
CA ASN A 351 20.78 -8.85 -2.87
C ASN A 351 19.79 -8.40 -1.78
N ALA A 352 19.02 -9.32 -1.18
CA ALA A 352 18.12 -8.98 -0.07
C ALA A 352 18.87 -8.48 1.18
N LEU A 353 20.05 -9.02 1.49
CA LEU A 353 20.88 -8.54 2.60
C LEU A 353 21.43 -7.14 2.34
N VAL A 354 21.95 -6.91 1.13
CA VAL A 354 22.48 -5.60 0.71
C VAL A 354 21.36 -4.57 0.68
N HIS A 355 20.22 -4.91 0.09
CA HIS A 355 19.08 -4.00 0.00
C HIS A 355 18.43 -3.73 1.36
N LYS A 356 18.65 -4.57 2.37
CA LYS A 356 18.24 -4.26 3.75
C LYS A 356 19.26 -3.36 4.47
N GLY A 357 20.50 -3.30 4.00
CA GLY A 357 21.60 -2.60 4.68
C GLY A 357 22.19 -3.39 5.86
N VAL A 358 21.98 -4.71 5.92
CA VAL A 358 22.64 -5.58 6.91
C VAL A 358 24.13 -5.71 6.59
N ILE A 359 24.44 -5.81 5.29
CA ILE A 359 25.79 -5.72 4.73
C ILE A 359 25.78 -4.67 3.63
N ASN A 360 26.94 -4.11 3.30
CA ASN A 360 27.10 -3.21 2.16
C ASN A 360 27.85 -3.89 1.01
N GLN A 361 27.85 -3.24 -0.15
CA GLN A 361 28.49 -3.76 -1.37
C GLN A 361 29.99 -4.03 -1.21
N HIS A 362 30.69 -3.26 -0.38
CA HIS A 362 32.14 -3.38 -0.17
C HIS A 362 32.53 -4.62 0.64
N GLN A 363 31.55 -5.32 1.23
CA GLN A 363 31.74 -6.57 1.96
C GLN A 363 31.51 -7.81 1.10
N LEU A 364 31.08 -7.64 -0.16
CA LEU A 364 30.90 -8.72 -1.13
C LEU A 364 32.25 -9.10 -1.76
N THR A 365 33.15 -9.61 -0.94
CA THR A 365 34.50 -9.98 -1.36
C THR A 365 34.53 -11.34 -2.07
N PRO A 366 35.61 -11.68 -2.80
CA PRO A 366 35.81 -13.03 -3.32
C PRO A 366 35.73 -14.12 -2.24
N GLU A 367 36.14 -13.81 -1.00
CA GLU A 367 35.99 -14.71 0.14
C GLU A 367 34.52 -14.94 0.50
N PHE A 368 33.69 -13.89 0.53
CA PHE A 368 32.26 -14.00 0.79
C PHE A 368 31.56 -14.92 -0.23
N PHE A 369 31.84 -14.71 -1.52
CA PHE A 369 31.30 -15.57 -2.58
C PHE A 369 31.88 -16.99 -2.52
N GLY A 370 33.16 -17.13 -2.18
CA GLY A 370 33.80 -18.44 -1.95
C GLY A 370 33.17 -19.25 -0.82
N LEU A 371 32.68 -18.60 0.25
CA LEU A 371 31.93 -19.27 1.32
C LEU A 371 30.58 -19.82 0.84
N LEU A 372 29.91 -19.09 -0.05
CA LEU A 372 28.65 -19.53 -0.64
C LEU A 372 28.87 -20.67 -1.64
N GLN A 373 29.95 -20.64 -2.44
CA GLN A 373 30.28 -21.71 -3.38
C GLN A 373 30.67 -23.03 -2.70
N LYS A 374 31.28 -22.98 -1.51
CA LYS A 374 31.76 -24.17 -0.78
C LYS A 374 30.67 -24.99 -0.08
N ARG A 375 29.47 -24.44 0.09
CA ARG A 375 28.37 -25.07 0.83
C ARG A 375 27.18 -25.33 -0.09
N GLU A 376 26.33 -26.30 0.29
CA GLU A 376 25.11 -26.60 -0.44
C GLU A 376 24.11 -25.43 -0.40
N ASP A 377 23.35 -25.28 -1.48
CA ASP A 377 22.37 -24.19 -1.64
C ASP A 377 21.36 -24.14 -0.49
N GLU A 378 20.85 -25.29 -0.02
CA GLU A 378 19.87 -25.33 1.08
C GLU A 378 20.43 -24.75 2.39
N VAL A 379 21.70 -25.04 2.70
CA VAL A 379 22.40 -24.48 3.86
C VAL A 379 22.58 -22.97 3.67
N ASN A 380 22.98 -22.54 2.48
CA ASN A 380 23.14 -21.13 2.14
C ASN A 380 21.81 -20.37 2.26
N LEU A 381 20.72 -20.91 1.72
CA LEU A 381 19.40 -20.28 1.76
C LEU A 381 18.89 -20.12 3.20
N ALA A 382 19.04 -21.15 4.04
CA ALA A 382 18.67 -21.06 5.45
C ALA A 382 19.55 -20.06 6.22
N ALA A 383 20.87 -20.09 6.01
CA ALA A 383 21.80 -19.16 6.65
C ALA A 383 21.53 -17.71 6.23
N LEU A 384 21.33 -17.44 4.94
CA LEU A 384 21.06 -16.08 4.43
C LEU A 384 19.70 -15.55 4.89
N ARG A 385 18.65 -16.38 4.96
CA ARG A 385 17.35 -15.98 5.54
C ARG A 385 17.48 -15.59 7.00
N GLU A 386 18.27 -16.34 7.77
CA GLU A 386 18.50 -16.00 9.17
C GLU A 386 19.40 -14.76 9.31
N PHE A 387 20.42 -14.62 8.47
CA PHE A 387 21.26 -13.42 8.40
C PHE A 387 20.42 -12.19 8.08
N TRP A 388 19.42 -12.32 7.21
CA TRP A 388 18.47 -11.26 6.92
C TRP A 388 17.66 -10.85 8.16
N GLY A 389 17.55 -11.69 9.19
CA GLY A 389 16.92 -11.34 10.46
C GLY A 389 17.67 -10.31 11.30
N ASP A 390 18.97 -10.09 11.04
CA ASP A 390 19.78 -9.13 11.79
C ASP A 390 19.24 -7.69 11.64
N LYS A 391 19.23 -6.94 12.74
CA LYS A 391 18.65 -5.58 12.81
C LYS A 391 19.69 -4.46 12.65
N CYS A 392 20.96 -4.78 12.89
CA CYS A 392 22.06 -3.83 12.83
C CYS A 392 23.02 -4.22 11.69
N PRO A 393 23.73 -3.25 11.10
CA PRO A 393 24.80 -3.54 10.15
C PRO A 393 25.86 -4.45 10.75
N VAL A 394 26.35 -5.40 9.97
CA VAL A 394 27.39 -6.33 10.35
C VAL A 394 28.66 -5.98 9.60
N PHE A 395 29.73 -5.60 10.30
CA PHE A 395 31.00 -5.19 9.68
C PHE A 395 31.85 -6.36 9.15
N ASP A 396 31.62 -7.57 9.65
CA ASP A 396 32.33 -8.78 9.22
C ASP A 396 31.32 -9.82 8.67
N ALA A 397 30.95 -9.61 7.42
CA ALA A 397 29.96 -10.44 6.72
C ALA A 397 30.41 -11.90 6.56
N CYS A 398 31.70 -12.13 6.27
CA CYS A 398 32.27 -13.46 6.06
C CYS A 398 32.20 -14.32 7.33
N ARG A 399 32.66 -13.79 8.48
CA ARG A 399 32.58 -14.49 9.76
C ARG A 399 31.14 -14.76 10.18
N ARG A 400 30.24 -13.78 10.00
CA ARG A 400 28.82 -13.95 10.33
C ARG A 400 28.17 -15.03 9.47
N LEU A 401 28.41 -15.01 8.15
CA LEU A 401 27.90 -16.01 7.23
C LEU A 401 28.41 -17.42 7.57
N LYS A 402 29.72 -17.57 7.83
CA LYS A 402 30.33 -18.85 8.20
C LYS A 402 29.70 -19.43 9.48
N ASN A 403 29.57 -18.62 10.53
CA ASN A 403 28.90 -19.03 11.77
C ASN A 403 27.43 -19.42 11.52
N LEU A 404 26.77 -18.67 10.63
CA LEU A 404 25.50 -18.95 9.95
C LEU A 404 25.37 -20.42 9.51
N GLN A 405 26.17 -20.70 8.49
CA GLN A 405 26.24 -21.97 7.79
C GLN A 405 26.60 -23.12 8.74
N ASP A 406 27.59 -22.94 9.61
CA ASP A 406 28.04 -23.99 10.54
C ASP A 406 26.98 -24.33 11.59
N ARG A 407 26.14 -23.37 11.99
CA ARG A 407 25.00 -23.64 12.88
C ARG A 407 23.85 -24.35 12.15
N VAL A 408 23.54 -23.94 10.92
CA VAL A 408 22.52 -24.62 10.10
C VAL A 408 22.94 -26.06 9.79
N ALA A 409 24.21 -26.28 9.43
CA ALA A 409 24.75 -27.61 9.18
C ALA A 409 24.68 -28.53 10.40
N ARG A 410 24.81 -27.97 11.62
CA ARG A 410 24.66 -28.72 12.88
C ARG A 410 23.21 -29.01 13.28
N ASN A 411 22.23 -28.32 12.68
CA ASN A 411 20.82 -28.51 12.99
C ASN A 411 19.96 -28.63 11.73
N PRO A 412 19.85 -29.84 11.16
CA PRO A 412 19.05 -30.09 9.95
C PRO A 412 17.58 -29.70 10.07
N LYS A 413 17.03 -29.54 11.29
CA LYS A 413 15.65 -29.06 11.49
C LYS A 413 15.43 -27.62 11.02
N LEU A 414 16.51 -26.85 10.85
CA LEU A 414 16.47 -25.48 10.31
C LEU A 414 16.36 -25.46 8.78
N LEU A 415 16.60 -26.59 8.11
CA LEU A 415 16.34 -26.74 6.70
C LEU A 415 14.83 -26.80 6.47
N ARG A 416 14.38 -26.15 5.38
CA ARG A 416 12.95 -25.97 5.14
C ARG A 416 12.32 -27.30 4.72
N LYS A 417 11.15 -27.61 5.27
CA LYS A 417 10.31 -28.72 4.79
C LYS A 417 9.77 -28.38 3.39
N LYS A 418 9.54 -29.41 2.56
CA LYS A 418 8.88 -29.26 1.26
C LYS A 418 7.55 -28.52 1.42
N ILE A 419 7.35 -27.49 0.58
CA ILE A 419 6.11 -26.73 0.52
C ILE A 419 5.07 -27.62 -0.17
N GLY A 420 3.90 -27.81 0.46
CA GLY A 420 2.81 -28.57 -0.14
C GLY A 420 2.29 -27.94 -1.45
N ASP A 421 1.63 -28.72 -2.29
CA ASP A 421 1.26 -28.33 -3.65
C ASP A 421 0.33 -27.12 -3.76
N GLU A 422 -0.41 -26.82 -2.68
CA GLU A 422 -1.35 -25.70 -2.64
C GLU A 422 -0.67 -24.34 -2.39
N ASN A 423 0.58 -24.35 -1.95
CA ASN A 423 1.32 -23.15 -1.58
C ASN A 423 2.55 -22.98 -2.48
N SER A 424 2.91 -21.72 -2.71
CA SER A 424 4.06 -21.35 -3.54
C SER A 424 4.94 -20.36 -2.82
N GLU A 425 6.24 -20.46 -3.07
CA GLU A 425 7.20 -19.48 -2.61
C GLU A 425 7.23 -18.29 -3.58
N VAL A 426 6.76 -17.13 -3.13
CA VAL A 426 6.67 -15.92 -3.94
C VAL A 426 7.79 -14.95 -3.55
N ARG A 427 8.64 -14.62 -4.53
CA ARG A 427 9.66 -13.57 -4.40
C ARG A 427 9.01 -12.20 -4.59
N ARG A 428 9.45 -11.23 -3.80
CA ARG A 428 8.94 -9.86 -3.85
C ARG A 428 10.07 -8.86 -4.07
N LEU A 429 9.83 -7.89 -4.95
CA LEU A 429 10.68 -6.72 -5.15
C LEU A 429 9.85 -5.47 -4.85
N VAL A 430 10.29 -4.64 -3.91
CA VAL A 430 9.66 -3.34 -3.67
C VAL A 430 10.47 -2.26 -4.38
N ILE A 431 9.83 -1.45 -5.20
CA ILE A 431 10.46 -0.34 -5.91
C ILE A 431 10.01 0.96 -5.26
N THR A 432 10.97 1.80 -4.87
CA THR A 432 10.75 3.16 -4.39
C THR A 432 11.32 4.18 -5.39
N PRO A 433 11.05 5.49 -5.21
CA PRO A 433 11.58 6.52 -6.09
C PRO A 433 13.10 6.49 -6.25
N THR A 434 13.85 6.15 -5.20
CA THR A 434 15.32 6.16 -5.20
C THR A 434 15.97 4.78 -5.37
N ARG A 435 15.30 3.68 -5.00
CA ARG A 435 15.93 2.33 -5.00
C ARG A 435 14.94 1.18 -5.20
N ALA A 436 15.43 -0.05 -5.04
CA ALA A 436 14.59 -1.23 -4.93
C ALA A 436 15.03 -2.12 -3.75
N TYR A 437 14.13 -2.98 -3.27
CA TYR A 437 14.33 -3.87 -2.13
C TYR A 437 13.95 -5.30 -2.48
N CYS A 438 14.94 -6.20 -2.47
CA CYS A 438 14.67 -7.63 -2.57
C CYS A 438 14.22 -8.10 -1.19
N LEU A 439 13.01 -8.66 -1.12
CA LEU A 439 12.49 -9.24 0.12
C LEU A 439 12.64 -10.75 0.08
N PRO A 440 13.01 -11.40 1.20
CA PRO A 440 13.05 -12.85 1.27
C PRO A 440 11.72 -13.45 0.79
N PRO A 441 11.76 -14.59 0.09
CA PRO A 441 10.54 -15.17 -0.45
C PRO A 441 9.56 -15.59 0.65
N GLU A 442 8.29 -15.29 0.45
CA GLU A 442 7.20 -15.63 1.38
C GLU A 442 6.38 -16.80 0.85
N VAL A 443 5.85 -17.62 1.75
CA VAL A 443 4.96 -18.74 1.36
C VAL A 443 3.53 -18.22 1.36
N GLU A 444 2.89 -18.35 0.21
CA GLU A 444 1.53 -17.90 -0.01
C GLU A 444 0.72 -18.98 -0.70
N ARG A 445 -0.61 -18.84 -0.61
CA ARG A 445 -1.53 -19.66 -1.38
C ARG A 445 -1.23 -19.48 -2.87
N SER A 446 -1.06 -20.59 -3.58
CA SER A 446 -0.76 -20.55 -5.02
C SER A 446 -1.96 -20.06 -5.84
N ASN A 447 -1.71 -19.77 -7.11
CA ASN A 447 -2.74 -19.42 -8.10
C ASN A 447 -2.59 -20.31 -9.34
N ARG A 448 -3.57 -20.22 -10.24
CA ARG A 448 -3.64 -21.04 -11.46
C ARG A 448 -2.36 -20.99 -12.28
N VAL A 449 -1.84 -19.79 -12.51
CA VAL A 449 -0.65 -19.57 -13.34
C VAL A 449 0.58 -20.18 -12.69
N ILE A 450 0.84 -19.89 -11.41
CA ILE A 450 2.02 -20.40 -10.72
C ILE A 450 1.97 -21.92 -10.56
N ARG A 451 0.77 -22.50 -10.34
CA ARG A 451 0.60 -23.96 -10.30
C ARG A 451 0.93 -24.62 -11.63
N HIS A 452 0.46 -24.07 -12.75
CA HIS A 452 0.75 -24.63 -14.07
C HIS A 452 2.24 -24.52 -14.42
N TYR A 453 2.86 -23.39 -14.11
CA TYR A 453 4.28 -23.13 -14.37
C TYR A 453 5.18 -23.45 -13.16
N ARG A 454 4.84 -24.46 -12.35
CA ARG A 454 5.52 -24.77 -11.08
C ARG A 454 7.01 -25.04 -11.24
N GLU A 455 7.40 -25.70 -12.33
CA GLU A 455 8.80 -26.01 -12.65
C GLU A 455 9.68 -24.77 -12.79
N VAL A 456 9.07 -23.64 -13.14
CA VAL A 456 9.74 -22.35 -13.33
C VAL A 456 9.16 -21.27 -12.40
N ALA A 457 8.58 -21.67 -11.27
CA ALA A 457 7.94 -20.76 -10.32
C ALA A 457 8.91 -19.68 -9.78
N ASP A 458 10.22 -19.97 -9.74
CA ASP A 458 11.26 -19.03 -9.31
C ASP A 458 11.50 -17.88 -10.31
N ARG A 459 10.94 -17.95 -11.51
CA ARG A 459 10.94 -16.88 -12.52
C ARG A 459 9.80 -15.87 -12.36
N PHE A 460 8.80 -16.17 -11.52
CA PHE A 460 7.74 -15.23 -11.18
C PHE A 460 8.19 -14.30 -10.04
N LEU A 461 7.98 -13.00 -10.23
CA LEU A 461 8.35 -11.98 -9.28
C LEU A 461 7.15 -11.05 -9.05
N ARG A 462 6.75 -10.87 -7.79
CA ARG A 462 5.78 -9.84 -7.45
C ARG A 462 6.50 -8.53 -7.18
N VAL A 463 6.22 -7.52 -8.00
CA VAL A 463 6.81 -6.18 -7.88
C VAL A 463 5.77 -5.25 -7.27
N THR A 464 6.15 -4.50 -6.23
CA THR A 464 5.29 -3.52 -5.56
C THR A 464 5.91 -2.14 -5.63
N PHE A 465 5.14 -1.14 -6.07
CA PHE A 465 5.57 0.25 -6.16
C PHE A 465 5.13 1.00 -4.90
N MET A 466 6.09 1.52 -4.14
CA MET A 466 5.90 2.19 -2.85
C MET A 466 6.64 3.53 -2.84
N ASP A 467 6.33 4.39 -1.89
CA ASP A 467 7.17 5.54 -1.56
C ASP A 467 8.23 5.13 -0.51
N GLU A 468 9.19 6.00 -0.24
CA GLU A 468 10.25 5.74 0.74
C GLU A 468 9.68 5.41 2.12
N GLY A 469 10.40 4.59 2.88
CA GLY A 469 9.91 4.06 4.17
C GLY A 469 8.76 3.07 4.04
N MET A 470 8.59 2.44 2.87
CA MET A 470 7.51 1.48 2.57
C MET A 470 6.11 2.10 2.73
N GLN A 471 5.98 3.39 2.41
CA GLN A 471 4.70 4.08 2.41
C GLN A 471 3.96 3.85 1.10
N GLN A 472 2.64 4.05 1.10
CA GLN A 472 1.86 3.96 -0.13
C GLN A 472 2.16 5.13 -1.06
N LEU A 473 2.46 4.82 -2.33
CA LEU A 473 2.62 5.83 -3.37
C LEU A 473 1.28 6.54 -3.61
N ASN A 474 1.26 7.86 -3.58
CA ASN A 474 0.05 8.67 -3.79
C ASN A 474 0.06 9.36 -5.16
N SER A 475 -1.09 9.88 -5.59
CA SER A 475 -1.20 10.57 -6.89
C SER A 475 -0.31 11.82 -6.98
N ASN A 476 -0.10 12.51 -5.86
CA ASN A 476 0.70 13.74 -5.79
C ASN A 476 2.22 13.46 -5.92
N VAL A 477 2.64 12.19 -5.79
CA VAL A 477 4.03 11.78 -6.04
C VAL A 477 4.25 11.52 -7.53
N LEU A 478 3.23 11.01 -8.23
CA LEU A 478 3.27 10.71 -9.66
C LEU A 478 2.99 11.95 -10.54
N HIS A 479 2.20 12.86 -10.01
CA HIS A 479 1.78 14.08 -10.68
C HIS A 479 2.02 15.29 -9.79
N PHE A 480 2.42 16.40 -10.39
CA PHE A 480 2.44 17.69 -9.72
C PHE A 480 1.61 18.70 -10.50
N SER A 481 1.29 19.81 -9.86
CA SER A 481 0.67 20.94 -10.51
C SER A 481 1.35 22.22 -10.04
N ALA A 482 1.29 23.27 -10.87
CA ALA A 482 1.75 24.60 -10.46
C ALA A 482 0.99 25.11 -9.23
N ALA A 483 1.55 26.13 -8.57
CA ALA A 483 0.89 26.82 -7.47
C ALA A 483 -0.50 27.35 -7.89
N GLN A 484 -1.44 27.44 -6.95
CA GLN A 484 -2.84 27.78 -7.26
C GLN A 484 -2.97 29.12 -7.98
N ILE A 485 -2.18 30.13 -7.58
CA ILE A 485 -2.14 31.44 -8.26
C ILE A 485 -1.80 31.31 -9.75
N VAL A 486 -0.89 30.41 -10.12
CA VAL A 486 -0.51 30.17 -11.53
C VAL A 486 -1.65 29.50 -12.28
N LYS A 487 -2.35 28.56 -11.63
CA LYS A 487 -3.52 27.91 -12.23
C LYS A 487 -4.65 28.90 -12.49
N ASP A 488 -4.90 29.81 -11.55
CA ASP A 488 -5.97 30.82 -11.68
C ASP A 488 -5.66 31.83 -12.79
N LEU A 489 -4.37 32.10 -13.05
CA LEU A 489 -3.91 32.96 -14.13
C LEU A 489 -3.86 32.26 -15.50
N MET A 490 -3.84 30.92 -15.54
CA MET A 490 -3.66 30.12 -16.75
C MET A 490 -4.94 29.37 -17.15
N SER A 491 -5.37 29.49 -18.40
CA SER A 491 -6.62 28.85 -18.88
C SER A 491 -6.56 27.32 -19.01
N LYS A 492 -5.37 26.70 -18.91
CA LYS A 492 -5.15 25.24 -18.99
C LYS A 492 -4.11 24.79 -17.96
N SER A 493 -4.54 24.25 -16.82
CA SER A 493 -3.65 23.57 -15.87
C SER A 493 -3.66 22.06 -16.11
N ILE A 494 -2.72 21.55 -16.91
CA ILE A 494 -2.54 20.10 -17.09
C ILE A 494 -1.59 19.60 -15.98
N PRO A 495 -1.99 18.61 -15.15
CA PRO A 495 -1.07 18.02 -14.17
C PRO A 495 0.13 17.39 -14.87
N HIS A 496 1.33 17.82 -14.48
CA HIS A 496 2.58 17.34 -15.04
C HIS A 496 3.02 16.04 -14.38
N LYS A 497 3.66 15.16 -15.15
CA LYS A 497 4.17 13.86 -14.68
C LYS A 497 5.56 14.04 -14.06
N THR A 498 5.79 13.43 -12.90
CA THR A 498 7.09 13.49 -12.22
C THR A 498 8.09 12.48 -12.80
N THR A 499 9.37 12.61 -12.46
CA THR A 499 10.38 11.56 -12.71
C THR A 499 10.03 10.24 -12.03
N VAL A 500 9.28 10.27 -10.92
CA VAL A 500 8.77 9.06 -10.26
C VAL A 500 7.78 8.34 -11.17
N TYR A 501 6.86 9.07 -11.82
CA TYR A 501 5.98 8.48 -12.84
C TYR A 501 6.80 7.88 -13.99
N LYS A 502 7.81 8.60 -14.49
CA LYS A 502 8.70 8.10 -15.55
C LYS A 502 9.38 6.79 -15.13
N ARG A 503 9.91 6.72 -13.90
CA ARG A 503 10.51 5.51 -13.32
C ARG A 503 9.52 4.34 -13.30
N VAL A 504 8.33 4.53 -12.75
CA VAL A 504 7.28 3.48 -12.71
C VAL A 504 6.90 3.04 -14.12
N LYS A 505 6.74 3.98 -15.05
CA LYS A 505 6.44 3.69 -16.46
C LYS A 505 7.55 2.83 -17.08
N THR A 506 8.81 3.20 -16.93
CA THR A 506 9.96 2.45 -17.45
C THR A 506 9.97 1.00 -16.96
N PHE A 507 9.76 0.76 -15.65
CA PHE A 507 9.64 -0.61 -15.13
C PHE A 507 8.51 -1.40 -15.79
N LEU A 508 7.35 -0.79 -16.02
CA LEU A 508 6.19 -1.44 -16.62
C LEU A 508 6.34 -1.67 -18.14
N THR A 509 7.02 -0.79 -18.86
CA THR A 509 7.13 -0.83 -20.33
C THR A 509 8.37 -1.54 -20.83
N GLU A 510 9.52 -1.31 -20.22
CA GLU A 510 10.82 -1.82 -20.68
C GLU A 510 11.29 -3.06 -19.89
N GLY A 511 10.74 -3.25 -18.68
CA GLY A 511 11.19 -4.29 -17.76
C GLY A 511 12.51 -3.90 -17.06
N PHE A 512 13.18 -4.87 -16.47
CA PHE A 512 14.44 -4.66 -15.75
C PHE A 512 15.26 -5.94 -15.60
N HIS A 513 16.56 -5.81 -15.33
CA HIS A 513 17.44 -6.95 -15.05
C HIS A 513 17.65 -7.12 -13.54
N MET A 514 17.58 -8.36 -13.06
CA MET A 514 17.88 -8.70 -11.67
C MET A 514 18.44 -10.11 -11.59
N CYS A 515 19.60 -10.26 -10.93
CA CYS A 515 20.28 -11.55 -10.76
C CYS A 515 20.46 -12.29 -12.11
N GLY A 516 20.82 -11.54 -13.18
CA GLY A 516 21.11 -12.09 -14.49
C GLY A 516 19.89 -12.50 -15.31
N ARG A 517 18.67 -12.14 -14.87
CA ARG A 517 17.41 -12.40 -15.57
C ARG A 517 16.73 -11.09 -15.95
N LYS A 518 16.16 -11.01 -17.16
CA LYS A 518 15.29 -9.90 -17.59
C LYS A 518 13.85 -10.18 -17.19
N TYR A 519 13.26 -9.31 -16.39
CA TYR A 519 11.87 -9.38 -15.95
C TYR A 519 10.98 -8.45 -16.78
N SER A 520 9.95 -9.02 -17.38
CA SER A 520 8.95 -8.32 -18.21
C SER A 520 7.60 -8.30 -17.48
N PHE A 521 6.83 -7.21 -17.64
CA PHE A 521 5.51 -7.07 -17.01
C PHE A 521 4.53 -8.14 -17.53
N LEU A 522 3.95 -8.93 -16.63
CA LEU A 522 3.04 -10.02 -16.96
C LEU A 522 1.57 -9.59 -16.83
N ALA A 523 1.10 -9.34 -15.60
CA ALA A 523 -0.29 -8.98 -15.33
C ALA A 523 -0.46 -8.53 -13.86
N PHE A 524 -1.66 -8.11 -13.48
CA PHE A 524 -2.04 -7.86 -12.09
C PHE A 524 -3.49 -8.26 -11.85
N SER A 525 -3.82 -8.64 -10.62
CA SER A 525 -5.22 -8.74 -10.14
C SER A 525 -5.70 -7.40 -9.57
N SER A 526 -7.01 -7.26 -9.36
CA SER A 526 -7.59 -6.04 -8.78
C SER A 526 -7.08 -5.74 -7.37
N ASN A 527 -6.80 -6.79 -6.57
CA ASN A 527 -6.20 -6.63 -5.25
C ASN A 527 -4.75 -6.15 -5.37
N GLN A 528 -4.00 -6.73 -6.30
CA GLN A 528 -2.63 -6.32 -6.54
C GLN A 528 -2.53 -4.88 -7.01
N LEU A 529 -3.42 -4.43 -7.90
CA LEU A 529 -3.47 -3.04 -8.35
C LEU A 529 -3.72 -2.06 -7.19
N ARG A 530 -4.62 -2.41 -6.26
CA ARG A 530 -4.90 -1.63 -5.03
C ARG A 530 -3.66 -1.54 -4.13
N ASP A 531 -2.92 -2.64 -4.04
CA ASP A 531 -1.65 -2.72 -3.33
C ASP A 531 -0.48 -2.15 -4.14
N ARG A 532 -0.74 -1.57 -5.33
CA ARG A 532 0.26 -1.03 -6.28
C ARG A 532 1.31 -2.06 -6.67
N SER A 533 0.87 -3.29 -6.89
CA SER A 533 1.71 -4.43 -7.22
C SER A 533 1.28 -5.09 -8.53
N ALA A 534 2.23 -5.80 -9.15
CA ALA A 534 2.02 -6.56 -10.37
C ALA A 534 2.94 -7.78 -10.42
N TRP A 535 2.58 -8.76 -11.24
CA TRP A 535 3.43 -9.88 -11.60
C TRP A 535 4.35 -9.50 -12.76
N PHE A 536 5.61 -9.87 -12.59
CA PHE A 536 6.64 -9.86 -13.62
C PHE A 536 7.15 -11.28 -13.81
N PHE A 537 7.60 -11.59 -15.02
CA PHE A 537 8.13 -12.90 -15.37
C PHE A 537 9.50 -12.77 -16.03
N ALA A 538 10.44 -13.60 -15.61
CA ALA A 538 11.75 -13.72 -16.22
C ALA A 538 11.70 -14.63 -17.44
N GLU A 539 11.64 -14.04 -18.64
CA GLU A 539 11.51 -14.78 -19.90
C GLU A 539 12.71 -15.69 -20.18
N ASP A 540 12.47 -16.79 -20.88
CA ASP A 540 13.52 -17.63 -21.46
C ASP A 540 13.22 -17.91 -22.94
N ARG A 541 14.07 -18.70 -23.61
CA ARG A 541 13.93 -18.99 -25.04
C ARG A 541 12.62 -19.70 -25.39
N THR A 542 11.98 -20.37 -24.42
CA THR A 542 10.79 -21.20 -24.62
C THR A 542 9.52 -20.58 -24.07
N ARG A 543 9.64 -19.75 -23.03
CA ARG A 543 8.52 -19.20 -22.25
C ARG A 543 8.64 -17.68 -22.21
N THR A 544 7.70 -17.02 -22.87
CA THR A 544 7.55 -15.56 -22.90
C THR A 544 6.31 -15.13 -22.12
N VAL A 545 6.26 -13.86 -21.72
CA VAL A 545 5.05 -13.26 -21.13
C VAL A 545 3.84 -13.45 -22.04
N GLU A 546 4.02 -13.33 -23.36
CA GLU A 546 2.94 -13.49 -24.33
C GLU A 546 2.44 -14.94 -24.41
N SER A 547 3.34 -15.92 -24.33
CA SER A 547 2.95 -17.33 -24.26
C SER A 547 2.10 -17.65 -23.02
N ILE A 548 2.45 -17.06 -21.87
CA ILE A 548 1.70 -17.22 -20.62
C ILE A 548 0.32 -16.56 -20.75
N ARG A 549 0.24 -15.33 -21.28
CA ARG A 549 -1.03 -14.62 -21.50
C ARG A 549 -1.95 -15.37 -22.45
N THR A 550 -1.40 -15.95 -23.51
CA THR A 550 -2.14 -16.80 -24.47
C THR A 550 -2.71 -18.04 -23.79
N TRP A 551 -1.91 -18.69 -22.93
CA TRP A 551 -2.35 -19.85 -22.16
C TRP A 551 -3.46 -19.51 -21.15
N MET A 552 -3.43 -18.31 -20.54
CA MET A 552 -4.44 -17.90 -19.55
C MET A 552 -5.86 -17.89 -20.12
N GLY A 553 -6.02 -17.52 -21.40
CA GLY A 553 -7.30 -17.52 -22.09
C GLY A 553 -7.41 -16.39 -23.13
N ARG A 554 -8.60 -16.27 -23.72
CA ARG A 554 -8.88 -15.26 -24.75
C ARG A 554 -9.62 -14.06 -24.16
N PHE A 555 -8.96 -12.90 -24.18
CA PHE A 555 -9.48 -11.65 -23.59
C PHE A 555 -9.93 -10.65 -24.67
N THR A 556 -11.18 -10.72 -25.12
CA THR A 556 -11.70 -9.93 -26.26
C THR A 556 -12.31 -8.56 -25.91
N SER A 557 -12.30 -8.16 -24.63
CA SER A 557 -12.98 -6.92 -24.21
C SER A 557 -12.34 -5.66 -24.82
N LYS A 558 -13.17 -4.76 -25.36
CA LYS A 558 -12.77 -3.41 -25.82
C LYS A 558 -12.60 -2.41 -24.68
N ASN A 559 -13.01 -2.77 -23.47
CA ASN A 559 -12.84 -1.94 -22.27
C ASN A 559 -11.57 -2.37 -21.53
N VAL A 560 -10.63 -1.43 -21.35
CA VAL A 560 -9.30 -1.70 -20.77
C VAL A 560 -9.40 -2.25 -19.34
N ALA A 561 -10.27 -1.66 -18.50
CA ALA A 561 -10.44 -2.09 -17.12
C ALA A 561 -11.02 -3.52 -17.04
N LYS A 562 -12.05 -3.84 -17.83
CA LYS A 562 -12.63 -5.19 -17.91
C LYS A 562 -11.61 -6.20 -18.45
N HIS A 563 -10.84 -5.84 -19.47
CA HIS A 563 -9.78 -6.69 -20.02
C HIS A 563 -8.73 -7.05 -18.94
N ALA A 564 -8.18 -6.04 -18.25
CA ALA A 564 -7.20 -6.25 -17.20
C ALA A 564 -7.76 -7.04 -16.02
N ALA A 565 -9.00 -6.73 -15.58
CA ALA A 565 -9.65 -7.45 -14.50
C ALA A 565 -9.86 -8.95 -14.81
N ARG A 566 -10.26 -9.29 -16.04
CA ARG A 566 -10.44 -10.68 -16.50
C ARG A 566 -9.12 -11.45 -16.51
N MET A 567 -8.06 -10.85 -17.07
CA MET A 567 -6.71 -11.41 -17.04
C MET A 567 -6.23 -11.65 -15.60
N GLY A 568 -6.47 -10.67 -14.71
CA GLY A 568 -6.12 -10.75 -13.30
C GLY A 568 -6.78 -11.89 -12.52
N GLN A 569 -7.90 -12.45 -13.00
CA GLN A 569 -8.60 -13.55 -12.32
C GLN A 569 -7.75 -14.83 -12.22
N CYS A 570 -6.86 -15.08 -13.18
CA CYS A 570 -5.97 -16.25 -13.15
C CYS A 570 -4.92 -16.17 -12.02
N PHE A 571 -4.68 -14.98 -11.47
CA PHE A 571 -3.77 -14.75 -10.34
C PHE A 571 -4.49 -14.72 -8.99
N SER A 572 -5.79 -15.06 -8.95
CA SER A 572 -6.51 -15.25 -7.69
C SER A 572 -5.86 -16.37 -6.89
N SER A 573 -5.66 -16.14 -5.59
CA SER A 573 -5.24 -17.20 -4.67
C SER A 573 -6.38 -18.19 -4.51
N THR A 574 -6.17 -19.45 -4.89
CA THR A 574 -7.21 -20.48 -4.92
C THR A 574 -6.64 -21.85 -4.53
N TYR A 575 -7.53 -22.73 -4.09
CA TYR A 575 -7.26 -24.16 -3.91
C TYR A 575 -7.64 -24.88 -5.21
N ALA A 576 -6.72 -25.64 -5.80
CA ALA A 576 -7.07 -26.52 -6.91
C ALA A 576 -7.69 -27.79 -6.34
N THR A 577 -8.87 -28.19 -6.84
CA THR A 577 -9.61 -29.32 -6.28
C THR A 577 -9.74 -30.45 -7.32
N VAL A 578 -10.81 -30.45 -8.10
CA VAL A 578 -11.17 -31.55 -9.00
C VAL A 578 -10.89 -31.16 -10.45
N VAL A 579 -10.39 -32.09 -11.26
CA VAL A 579 -10.26 -31.93 -12.71
C VAL A 579 -11.55 -32.42 -13.35
N MET A 580 -12.33 -31.50 -13.92
CA MET A 580 -13.62 -31.82 -14.53
C MET A 580 -13.46 -32.38 -15.93
N GLN A 581 -14.27 -33.37 -16.29
CA GLN A 581 -14.42 -33.80 -17.67
C GLN A 581 -15.44 -32.90 -18.40
N PRO A 582 -15.26 -32.63 -19.71
CA PRO A 582 -16.19 -31.79 -20.47
C PRO A 582 -17.65 -32.25 -20.44
N HIS A 583 -17.91 -33.56 -20.32
CA HIS A 583 -19.27 -34.11 -20.25
C HIS A 583 -19.90 -34.05 -18.86
N GLU A 584 -19.15 -33.67 -17.81
CA GLU A 584 -19.67 -33.50 -16.45
C GLU A 584 -20.10 -32.04 -16.17
N VAL A 585 -19.90 -31.13 -17.13
CA VAL A 585 -20.11 -29.69 -16.96
C VAL A 585 -21.13 -29.18 -17.96
N ASP A 586 -22.21 -28.59 -17.44
CA ASP A 586 -23.13 -27.77 -18.21
C ASP A 586 -22.72 -26.30 -18.08
N GLU A 587 -22.31 -25.68 -19.19
CA GLU A 587 -21.92 -24.26 -19.25
C GLU A 587 -23.08 -23.33 -19.62
N CYS A 588 -24.28 -23.87 -19.82
CA CYS A 588 -25.46 -23.20 -20.38
C CYS A 588 -26.70 -23.32 -19.49
N LEU A 589 -26.52 -23.40 -18.17
CA LEU A 589 -27.64 -23.36 -17.24
C LEU A 589 -28.45 -22.06 -17.43
N GLU A 590 -29.78 -22.20 -17.48
CA GLU A 590 -30.70 -21.09 -17.74
C GLU A 590 -30.58 -19.98 -16.67
N GLU A 591 -30.61 -18.73 -17.14
CA GLU A 591 -30.67 -17.56 -16.26
C GLU A 591 -32.10 -17.34 -15.78
N VAL A 592 -32.26 -17.02 -14.51
CA VAL A 592 -33.55 -16.54 -13.99
C VAL A 592 -33.63 -15.04 -14.24
N GLU A 593 -34.33 -14.65 -15.29
CA GLU A 593 -34.51 -13.24 -15.66
C GLU A 593 -35.98 -12.81 -15.57
N HIS A 594 -36.23 -11.75 -14.80
CA HIS A 594 -37.54 -11.10 -14.70
C HIS A 594 -37.35 -9.58 -14.70
N ASN A 595 -38.23 -8.86 -15.43
CA ASN A 595 -38.23 -7.39 -15.48
C ASN A 595 -36.86 -6.75 -15.84
N GLY A 596 -36.07 -7.42 -16.69
CA GLY A 596 -34.75 -6.95 -17.12
C GLY A 596 -33.65 -7.11 -16.06
N TYR A 597 -33.93 -7.82 -14.96
CA TYR A 597 -32.95 -8.19 -13.95
C TYR A 597 -32.69 -9.69 -13.95
N ILE A 598 -31.40 -10.05 -13.84
CA ILE A 598 -30.96 -11.45 -13.70
C ILE A 598 -30.85 -11.77 -12.20
N PHE A 599 -31.77 -12.58 -11.69
CA PHE A 599 -31.80 -13.02 -10.29
C PHE A 599 -30.69 -14.03 -9.97
N SER A 600 -30.21 -14.74 -10.99
CA SER A 600 -29.15 -15.75 -10.90
C SER A 600 -27.75 -15.25 -11.25
N ASP A 601 -27.53 -13.94 -11.32
CA ASP A 601 -26.24 -13.37 -11.77
C ASP A 601 -25.10 -13.84 -10.85
N GLY A 602 -24.19 -14.62 -11.42
CA GLY A 602 -22.99 -15.08 -10.73
C GLY A 602 -23.12 -16.37 -9.93
N ILE A 603 -24.25 -17.08 -9.96
CA ILE A 603 -24.43 -18.35 -9.23
C ILE A 603 -24.73 -19.55 -10.15
N GLY A 604 -24.20 -20.72 -9.81
CA GLY A 604 -24.46 -22.01 -10.45
C GLY A 604 -24.75 -23.14 -9.44
N LYS A 605 -24.80 -24.38 -9.93
CA LYS A 605 -25.13 -25.58 -9.14
C LYS A 605 -23.96 -26.57 -9.11
N ILE A 606 -23.79 -27.24 -7.98
CA ILE A 606 -22.87 -28.37 -7.81
C ILE A 606 -23.63 -29.55 -7.18
N THR A 607 -23.42 -30.73 -7.73
CA THR A 607 -24.03 -31.96 -7.20
C THR A 607 -23.42 -32.37 -5.84
N PRO A 608 -24.16 -33.07 -4.96
CA PRO A 608 -23.68 -33.38 -3.63
C PRO A 608 -22.43 -34.27 -3.62
N ASP A 609 -22.30 -35.19 -4.58
CA ASP A 609 -21.12 -36.06 -4.72
C ASP A 609 -19.86 -35.27 -5.11
N LEU A 610 -19.96 -34.35 -6.08
CA LEU A 610 -18.84 -33.49 -6.47
C LEU A 610 -18.49 -32.52 -5.33
N ALA A 611 -19.48 -31.96 -4.64
CA ALA A 611 -19.25 -31.10 -3.48
C ALA A 611 -18.49 -31.85 -2.38
N MET A 612 -18.79 -33.13 -2.16
CA MET A 612 -18.11 -33.96 -1.18
C MET A 612 -16.65 -34.27 -1.61
N GLU A 613 -16.40 -34.48 -2.90
CA GLU A 613 -15.06 -34.66 -3.46
C GLU A 613 -14.20 -33.40 -3.28
N VAL A 614 -14.78 -32.23 -3.55
CA VAL A 614 -14.17 -30.91 -3.31
C VAL A 614 -13.86 -30.75 -1.82
N ALA A 615 -14.83 -30.99 -0.93
CA ALA A 615 -14.63 -30.89 0.51
C ALA A 615 -13.56 -31.86 1.05
N LYS A 616 -13.47 -33.07 0.49
CA LYS A 616 -12.41 -34.04 0.83
C LYS A 616 -11.02 -33.50 0.49
N THR A 617 -10.88 -32.89 -0.68
CA THR A 617 -9.62 -32.27 -1.12
C THR A 617 -9.23 -31.10 -0.20
N LEU A 618 -10.21 -30.31 0.22
CA LEU A 618 -10.01 -29.18 1.14
C LEU A 618 -9.88 -29.59 2.62
N GLN A 619 -10.01 -30.88 2.96
CA GLN A 619 -10.03 -31.40 4.33
C GLN A 619 -11.16 -30.82 5.19
N LEU A 620 -12.35 -30.69 4.59
CA LEU A 620 -13.58 -30.12 5.18
C LEU A 620 -14.71 -31.15 5.29
N THR A 621 -14.39 -32.44 5.42
CA THR A 621 -15.39 -33.52 5.38
C THR A 621 -16.32 -33.56 6.59
N ASP A 622 -15.88 -33.03 7.73
CA ASP A 622 -16.64 -33.09 8.99
C ASP A 622 -17.89 -32.19 8.93
N ASN A 623 -17.78 -31.04 8.27
CA ASN A 623 -18.89 -30.13 7.97
C ASN A 623 -18.74 -29.65 6.53
N PRO A 624 -19.25 -30.40 5.54
CA PRO A 624 -19.12 -30.03 4.14
C PRO A 624 -19.81 -28.69 3.86
N PRO A 625 -19.15 -27.75 3.19
CA PRO A 625 -19.76 -26.48 2.80
C PRO A 625 -20.95 -26.66 1.85
N SER A 626 -21.98 -25.83 2.04
CA SER A 626 -23.17 -25.77 1.19
C SER A 626 -22.97 -24.93 -0.08
N ALA A 627 -21.99 -24.02 -0.10
CA ALA A 627 -21.62 -23.30 -1.31
C ALA A 627 -20.13 -22.93 -1.36
N TYR A 628 -19.63 -22.75 -2.58
CA TYR A 628 -18.24 -22.45 -2.87
C TYR A 628 -18.15 -21.26 -3.81
N GLN A 629 -17.32 -20.28 -3.47
CA GLN A 629 -16.87 -19.27 -4.44
C GLN A 629 -15.76 -19.88 -5.29
N ILE A 630 -15.89 -19.85 -6.61
CA ILE A 630 -15.02 -20.59 -7.52
C ILE A 630 -14.37 -19.74 -8.61
N ARG A 631 -13.34 -20.33 -9.21
CA ARG A 631 -12.81 -20.05 -10.54
C ARG A 631 -12.77 -21.36 -11.30
N TYR A 632 -13.38 -21.42 -12.48
CA TYR A 632 -13.33 -22.59 -13.37
C TYR A 632 -13.21 -22.09 -14.80
N ALA A 633 -12.21 -22.50 -15.57
CA ALA A 633 -11.94 -21.90 -16.89
C ALA A 633 -12.01 -20.35 -16.83
N GLY A 634 -12.85 -19.71 -17.65
CA GLY A 634 -13.12 -18.28 -17.59
C GLY A 634 -14.38 -17.89 -16.79
N PHE A 635 -14.96 -18.82 -16.02
CA PHE A 635 -16.10 -18.63 -15.14
C PHE A 635 -15.67 -18.17 -13.74
N LYS A 636 -16.39 -17.18 -13.22
CA LYS A 636 -16.29 -16.65 -11.85
C LYS A 636 -17.69 -16.60 -11.26
N GLY A 637 -17.84 -17.13 -10.06
CA GLY A 637 -19.09 -17.03 -9.31
C GLY A 637 -19.13 -17.89 -8.06
N VAL A 638 -20.35 -18.13 -7.56
CA VAL A 638 -20.66 -19.11 -6.50
C VAL A 638 -21.30 -20.34 -7.13
N ILE A 639 -21.05 -21.52 -6.55
CA ILE A 639 -21.80 -22.74 -6.84
C ILE A 639 -22.39 -23.27 -5.53
N ALA A 640 -23.69 -23.53 -5.52
CA ALA A 640 -24.42 -24.04 -4.36
C ALA A 640 -24.80 -25.51 -4.57
N VAL A 641 -24.84 -26.27 -3.47
CA VAL A 641 -25.16 -27.70 -3.50
C VAL A 641 -26.63 -27.90 -3.83
N TRP A 642 -26.93 -28.58 -4.93
CA TRP A 642 -28.28 -28.94 -5.37
C TRP A 642 -28.29 -30.38 -5.92
N GLN A 643 -29.45 -31.04 -5.86
CA GLN A 643 -29.58 -32.39 -6.43
C GLN A 643 -29.40 -32.37 -7.96
N GLY A 644 -28.69 -33.37 -8.49
CA GLY A 644 -28.51 -33.54 -9.94
C GLY A 644 -29.69 -34.24 -10.60
N GLU A 645 -29.74 -34.20 -11.93
CA GLU A 645 -30.83 -34.76 -12.75
C GLU A 645 -30.52 -36.18 -13.27
N ASN A 646 -29.46 -36.83 -12.74
CA ASN A 646 -28.96 -38.15 -13.16
C ASN A 646 -28.61 -38.25 -14.66
N ASP A 647 -28.27 -37.13 -15.28
CA ASP A 647 -27.84 -36.96 -16.67
C ASP A 647 -26.31 -37.06 -16.86
N GLY A 648 -25.57 -37.21 -15.76
CA GLY A 648 -24.10 -37.21 -15.73
C GLY A 648 -23.48 -35.83 -15.51
N ILE A 649 -24.29 -34.76 -15.50
CA ILE A 649 -23.83 -33.41 -15.19
C ILE A 649 -23.66 -33.26 -13.68
N ARG A 650 -22.47 -32.81 -13.28
CA ARG A 650 -22.08 -32.65 -11.88
C ARG A 650 -21.89 -31.18 -11.48
N LEU A 651 -21.61 -30.32 -12.46
CA LEU A 651 -21.40 -28.88 -12.32
C LEU A 651 -22.21 -28.14 -13.38
N SER A 652 -23.09 -27.22 -12.97
CA SER A 652 -23.89 -26.40 -13.88
C SER A 652 -23.56 -24.93 -13.67
N LEU A 653 -23.19 -24.23 -14.74
CA LEU A 653 -22.71 -22.85 -14.75
C LEU A 653 -23.59 -22.01 -15.68
N ARG A 654 -23.78 -20.74 -15.30
CA ARG A 654 -24.60 -19.80 -16.06
C ARG A 654 -23.76 -18.88 -16.94
N THR A 655 -24.39 -18.30 -17.95
CA THR A 655 -23.71 -17.41 -18.92
C THR A 655 -23.16 -16.15 -18.25
N SER A 656 -23.88 -15.57 -17.27
CA SER A 656 -23.44 -14.43 -16.46
C SER A 656 -22.11 -14.67 -15.75
N MET A 657 -21.81 -15.92 -15.37
CA MET A 657 -20.57 -16.31 -14.71
C MET A 657 -19.37 -16.30 -15.68
N ARG A 658 -19.58 -16.46 -16.99
CA ARG A 658 -18.51 -16.54 -18.01
C ARG A 658 -17.92 -15.17 -18.30
N LYS A 659 -16.70 -14.91 -17.81
CA LYS A 659 -16.03 -13.61 -17.98
C LYS A 659 -15.08 -13.58 -19.19
N PHE A 660 -14.50 -14.72 -19.59
CA PHE A 660 -13.65 -14.88 -20.77
C PHE A 660 -13.61 -16.36 -21.24
N GLU A 661 -12.99 -16.64 -22.39
CA GLU A 661 -12.85 -18.02 -22.89
C GLU A 661 -11.52 -18.63 -22.41
N SER A 662 -11.54 -19.88 -21.93
CA SER A 662 -10.36 -20.60 -21.48
C SER A 662 -10.59 -22.10 -21.57
N ALA A 663 -9.55 -22.89 -21.84
CA ALA A 663 -9.60 -24.35 -21.91
C ALA A 663 -9.22 -25.04 -20.58
N HIS A 664 -9.12 -24.27 -19.48
CA HIS A 664 -8.68 -24.79 -18.19
C HIS A 664 -9.79 -25.57 -17.48
N THR A 665 -9.55 -26.85 -17.17
CA THR A 665 -10.56 -27.80 -16.67
C THR A 665 -10.51 -28.06 -15.16
N VAL A 666 -9.65 -27.39 -14.41
CA VAL A 666 -9.57 -27.57 -12.95
C VAL A 666 -10.58 -26.66 -12.26
N LEU A 667 -11.40 -27.23 -11.38
CA LEU A 667 -12.24 -26.49 -10.46
C LEU A 667 -11.37 -25.91 -9.34
N GLU A 668 -11.40 -24.59 -9.17
CA GLU A 668 -10.58 -23.91 -8.18
C GLU A 668 -11.48 -23.17 -7.18
N VAL A 669 -11.29 -23.44 -5.89
CA VAL A 669 -12.07 -22.82 -4.82
C VAL A 669 -11.32 -21.60 -4.27
N VAL A 670 -12.02 -20.46 -4.21
CA VAL A 670 -11.53 -19.20 -3.61
C VAL A 670 -11.88 -19.16 -2.12
N SER A 671 -13.14 -19.46 -1.80
CA SER A 671 -13.72 -19.45 -0.46
C SER A 671 -14.94 -20.37 -0.43
N TRP A 672 -15.47 -20.64 0.75
CA TRP A 672 -16.64 -21.49 0.98
C TRP A 672 -17.48 -20.97 2.14
N THR A 673 -18.70 -21.49 2.26
CA THR A 673 -19.60 -21.19 3.37
C THR A 673 -19.06 -21.78 4.67
N LYS A 674 -19.04 -20.95 5.71
CA LYS A 674 -18.56 -21.30 7.05
C LYS A 674 -19.08 -20.29 8.06
N PHE A 675 -18.97 -20.61 9.34
CA PHE A 675 -19.20 -19.64 10.41
C PHE A 675 -18.35 -18.38 10.21
N GLN A 676 -19.02 -17.24 9.98
CA GLN A 676 -18.37 -15.93 9.96
C GLN A 676 -19.08 -14.96 10.90
N PRO A 677 -18.43 -14.52 11.99
CA PRO A 677 -19.03 -13.63 12.98
C PRO A 677 -19.40 -12.28 12.39
N GLY A 678 -20.61 -11.80 12.69
CA GLY A 678 -21.09 -10.49 12.27
C GLY A 678 -20.40 -9.35 13.01
N PHE A 679 -19.99 -8.33 12.26
CA PHE A 679 -19.44 -7.09 12.81
C PHE A 679 -20.03 -5.89 12.10
N LEU A 680 -20.45 -4.90 12.88
CA LEU A 680 -20.74 -3.56 12.36
C LEU A 680 -19.44 -2.88 11.92
N ASN A 681 -19.60 -1.93 11.01
CA ASN A 681 -18.55 -1.01 10.61
C ASN A 681 -19.15 0.40 10.49
N ARG A 682 -18.30 1.41 10.28
CA ARG A 682 -18.73 2.80 10.18
C ARG A 682 -19.84 3.04 9.16
N GLN A 683 -19.81 2.40 7.99
CA GLN A 683 -20.82 2.60 6.95
C GLN A 683 -22.19 2.05 7.38
N ILE A 684 -22.23 0.82 7.89
CA ILE A 684 -23.48 0.20 8.37
C ILE A 684 -24.03 1.00 9.55
N ILE A 685 -23.19 1.42 10.50
CA ILE A 685 -23.60 2.24 11.65
C ILE A 685 -24.23 3.56 11.18
N THR A 686 -23.57 4.27 10.25
CA THR A 686 -24.10 5.53 9.69
C THR A 686 -25.47 5.33 9.06
N LEU A 687 -25.67 4.26 8.29
CA LEU A 687 -26.95 3.99 7.65
C LEU A 687 -28.03 3.58 8.64
N LEU A 688 -27.73 2.72 9.62
CA LEU A 688 -28.69 2.32 10.65
C LEU A 688 -29.11 3.51 11.52
N SER A 689 -28.17 4.37 11.91
CA SER A 689 -28.46 5.63 12.61
C SER A 689 -29.37 6.53 11.78
N SER A 690 -29.10 6.69 10.48
CA SER A 690 -29.95 7.45 9.55
C SER A 690 -31.35 6.85 9.38
N LEU A 691 -31.50 5.54 9.58
CA LEU A 691 -32.76 4.81 9.59
C LEU A 691 -33.44 4.79 10.98
N ASN A 692 -33.00 5.65 11.89
CA ASN A 692 -33.52 5.85 13.25
C ASN A 692 -33.25 4.70 14.24
N VAL A 693 -32.23 3.88 14.03
CA VAL A 693 -31.68 3.03 15.10
C VAL A 693 -30.94 3.94 16.09
N SER A 694 -31.25 3.81 17.39
CA SER A 694 -30.70 4.70 18.41
C SER A 694 -29.17 4.55 18.55
N ASP A 695 -28.44 5.67 18.50
CA ASP A 695 -26.98 5.68 18.65
C ASP A 695 -26.49 5.14 20.01
N ALA A 696 -27.36 5.19 21.03
CA ALA A 696 -27.09 4.61 22.34
C ALA A 696 -26.85 3.09 22.26
N ILE A 697 -27.50 2.39 21.31
CA ILE A 697 -27.35 0.95 21.10
C ILE A 697 -25.93 0.64 20.64
N PHE A 698 -25.39 1.38 19.68
CA PHE A 698 -24.01 1.17 19.21
C PHE A 698 -23.00 1.43 20.33
N SER A 699 -23.23 2.47 21.14
CA SER A 699 -22.38 2.80 22.28
C SER A 699 -22.39 1.68 23.32
N GLN A 700 -23.56 1.17 23.68
CA GLN A 700 -23.71 0.02 24.61
C GLN A 700 -23.05 -1.25 24.07
N MET A 701 -23.18 -1.55 22.77
CA MET A 701 -22.53 -2.71 22.16
C MET A 701 -21.00 -2.57 22.17
N GLN A 702 -20.49 -1.37 21.92
CA GLN A 702 -19.05 -1.09 22.00
C GLN A 702 -18.54 -1.25 23.44
N GLU A 703 -19.26 -0.71 24.43
CA GLU A 703 -18.91 -0.86 25.86
C GLU A 703 -18.91 -2.32 26.29
N ALA A 704 -19.93 -3.10 25.92
CA ALA A 704 -20.00 -4.53 26.20
C ALA A 704 -18.80 -5.28 25.61
N MET A 705 -18.43 -4.98 24.36
CA MET A 705 -17.25 -5.56 23.72
C MET A 705 -15.96 -5.19 24.45
N LEU A 706 -15.79 -3.93 24.88
CA LEU A 706 -14.63 -3.50 25.65
C LEU A 706 -14.53 -4.19 27.02
N CYS A 707 -15.65 -4.34 27.72
CA CYS A 707 -15.73 -5.06 28.98
C CYS A 707 -15.27 -6.52 28.81
N ASN A 708 -15.79 -7.23 27.81
CA ASN A 708 -15.40 -8.61 27.53
C ASN A 708 -13.90 -8.71 27.19
N LEU A 709 -13.39 -7.80 26.36
CA LEU A 709 -11.96 -7.78 25.99
C LEU A 709 -11.04 -7.44 27.17
N ASN A 710 -11.49 -6.67 28.14
CA ASN A 710 -10.71 -6.39 29.36
C ASN A 710 -10.66 -7.60 30.29
N ASN A 711 -11.73 -8.39 30.34
CA ASN A 711 -11.86 -9.56 31.20
C ASN A 711 -11.23 -10.83 30.61
N ILE A 712 -10.87 -10.84 29.33
CA ILE A 712 -10.31 -12.01 28.62
C ILE A 712 -9.06 -12.64 29.28
N LEU A 713 -8.33 -11.91 30.13
CA LEU A 713 -7.14 -12.41 30.82
C LEU A 713 -7.39 -12.85 32.26
N SER A 714 -8.56 -12.55 32.80
CA SER A 714 -8.93 -12.77 34.19
C SER A 714 -10.07 -13.78 34.34
N ASP A 715 -10.96 -13.84 33.35
CA ASP A 715 -12.14 -14.70 33.32
C ASP A 715 -12.03 -15.69 32.15
N THR A 716 -12.03 -16.98 32.49
CA THR A 716 -11.82 -18.08 31.54
C THR A 716 -13.05 -18.30 30.67
N ASP A 717 -14.25 -18.07 31.21
CA ASP A 717 -15.52 -18.25 30.48
C ASP A 717 -15.73 -17.11 29.49
N VAL A 718 -15.46 -15.87 29.90
CA VAL A 718 -15.46 -14.72 28.98
C VAL A 718 -14.40 -14.89 27.89
N ALA A 719 -13.21 -15.40 28.25
CA ALA A 719 -12.18 -15.71 27.26
C ALA A 719 -12.66 -16.75 26.26
N PHE A 720 -13.31 -17.80 26.74
CA PHE A 720 -13.82 -18.87 25.90
C PHE A 720 -14.92 -18.37 24.95
N ASP A 721 -15.88 -17.60 25.45
CA ASP A 721 -16.96 -17.01 24.65
C ASP A 721 -16.42 -16.08 23.57
N VAL A 722 -15.55 -15.13 23.92
CA VAL A 722 -14.95 -14.19 22.95
C VAL A 722 -14.20 -14.94 21.85
N VAL A 723 -13.40 -15.93 22.22
CA VAL A 723 -12.57 -16.68 21.27
C VAL A 723 -13.42 -17.55 20.33
N THR A 724 -14.54 -18.11 20.80
CA THR A 724 -15.39 -18.99 19.99
C THR A 724 -16.43 -18.24 19.15
N THR A 725 -16.96 -17.12 19.64
CA THR A 725 -18.06 -16.40 18.99
C THR A 725 -17.59 -15.27 18.08
N SER A 726 -16.50 -14.58 18.43
CA SER A 726 -16.05 -13.37 17.70
C SER A 726 -14.80 -13.59 16.84
N CYS A 727 -14.09 -14.71 17.03
CA CYS A 727 -12.94 -15.08 16.22
C CYS A 727 -13.30 -16.26 15.32
N ALA A 728 -13.25 -16.08 14.00
CA ALA A 728 -13.57 -17.16 13.05
C ALA A 728 -12.56 -18.33 13.13
N ASP A 729 -11.31 -18.10 12.69
CA ASP A 729 -10.31 -19.18 12.52
C ASP A 729 -9.06 -19.01 13.41
N GLN A 730 -8.79 -17.80 13.94
CA GLN A 730 -7.55 -17.51 14.68
C GLN A 730 -7.60 -17.85 16.18
N GLY A 731 -8.78 -18.22 16.69
CA GLY A 731 -9.02 -18.51 18.10
C GLY A 731 -8.90 -19.98 18.49
N ASN A 732 -8.86 -20.90 17.52
CA ASN A 732 -9.12 -22.33 17.77
C ASN A 732 -8.18 -22.97 18.79
N THR A 733 -6.88 -22.67 18.75
CA THR A 733 -5.93 -23.21 19.74
C THR A 733 -6.21 -22.67 21.14
N ALA A 734 -6.49 -21.36 21.27
CA ALA A 734 -6.82 -20.76 22.55
C ALA A 734 -8.14 -21.34 23.10
N ALA A 735 -9.16 -21.51 22.25
CA ALA A 735 -10.42 -22.16 22.63
C ALA A 735 -10.18 -23.57 23.15
N LEU A 736 -9.42 -24.41 22.42
CA LEU A 736 -9.08 -25.76 22.85
C LEU A 736 -8.37 -25.81 24.20
N MET A 737 -7.42 -24.89 24.43
CA MET A 737 -6.71 -24.79 25.72
C MET A 737 -7.67 -24.40 26.86
N LEU A 738 -8.53 -23.40 26.63
CA LEU A 738 -9.52 -22.98 27.62
C LEU A 738 -10.48 -24.14 27.97
N SER A 739 -10.95 -24.88 26.96
CA SER A 739 -11.83 -26.05 27.16
C SER A 739 -11.14 -27.22 27.85
N ALA A 740 -9.82 -27.35 27.69
CA ALA A 740 -9.02 -28.34 28.41
C ALA A 740 -8.70 -27.92 29.86
N GLY A 741 -9.17 -26.76 30.32
CA GLY A 741 -9.00 -26.27 31.68
C GLY A 741 -7.75 -25.43 31.92
N PHE A 742 -7.03 -25.02 30.86
CA PHE A 742 -5.92 -24.08 31.00
C PHE A 742 -6.44 -22.67 31.31
N SER A 743 -5.76 -21.98 32.24
CA SER A 743 -6.12 -20.62 32.63
C SER A 743 -5.06 -19.61 32.17
N PRO A 744 -5.46 -18.41 31.67
CA PRO A 744 -4.51 -17.38 31.27
C PRO A 744 -3.65 -16.82 32.42
N GLY A 745 -4.06 -17.04 33.68
CA GLY A 745 -3.26 -16.70 34.85
C GLY A 745 -2.06 -17.63 35.06
N THR A 746 -2.14 -18.86 34.56
CA THR A 746 -1.17 -19.93 34.84
C THR A 746 -0.37 -20.36 33.61
N GLU A 747 -0.94 -20.28 32.41
CA GLU A 747 -0.30 -20.72 31.16
C GLU A 747 0.16 -19.53 30.30
N PRO A 748 1.48 -19.24 30.23
CA PRO A 748 2.01 -18.08 29.51
C PRO A 748 1.70 -18.08 28.01
N HIS A 749 1.65 -19.25 27.36
CA HIS A 749 1.35 -19.34 25.94
C HIS A 749 -0.09 -18.92 25.63
N LEU A 750 -1.05 -19.41 26.43
CA LEU A 750 -2.46 -19.02 26.34
C LEU A 750 -2.61 -17.51 26.58
N LYS A 751 -1.97 -16.99 27.63
CA LYS A 751 -1.98 -15.55 27.93
C LYS A 751 -1.47 -14.71 26.75
N ALA A 752 -0.39 -15.13 26.09
CA ALA A 752 0.15 -14.43 24.93
C ALA A 752 -0.82 -14.45 23.74
N MET A 753 -1.48 -15.59 23.48
CA MET A 753 -2.51 -15.69 22.43
C MET A 753 -3.71 -14.77 22.72
N LEU A 754 -4.24 -14.77 23.94
CA LEU A 754 -5.36 -13.92 24.32
C LEU A 754 -4.99 -12.43 24.30
N LEU A 755 -3.77 -12.06 24.69
CA LEU A 755 -3.25 -10.71 24.53
C LEU A 755 -3.22 -10.28 23.06
N ALA A 756 -2.78 -11.15 22.15
CA ALA A 756 -2.77 -10.86 20.73
C ALA A 756 -4.20 -10.68 20.16
N ILE A 757 -5.14 -11.56 20.55
CA ILE A 757 -6.56 -11.44 20.19
C ILE A 757 -7.13 -10.12 20.70
N ARG A 758 -6.92 -9.80 21.98
CA ARG A 758 -7.35 -8.55 22.60
C ARG A 758 -6.81 -7.34 21.85
N SER A 759 -5.50 -7.29 21.63
CA SER A 759 -4.87 -6.18 20.89
C SER A 759 -5.42 -6.04 19.48
N SER A 760 -5.64 -7.15 18.76
CA SER A 760 -6.20 -7.12 17.40
C SER A 760 -7.63 -6.60 17.37
N GLN A 761 -8.50 -7.02 18.30
CA GLN A 761 -9.88 -6.56 18.34
C GLN A 761 -9.99 -5.10 18.81
N LEU A 762 -9.21 -4.68 19.80
CA LEU A 762 -9.13 -3.29 20.23
C LEU A 762 -8.64 -2.37 19.10
N LEU A 763 -7.65 -2.81 18.33
CA LEU A 763 -7.19 -2.06 17.16
C LEU A 763 -8.28 -1.97 16.10
N GLY A 764 -9.02 -3.06 15.84
CA GLY A 764 -10.17 -3.06 14.95
C GLY A 764 -11.28 -2.10 15.37
N LEU A 765 -11.57 -2.00 16.67
CA LEU A 765 -12.49 -1.01 17.23
C LEU A 765 -11.97 0.42 17.01
N LEU A 766 -10.71 0.69 17.36
CA LEU A 766 -10.10 2.02 17.24
C LEU A 766 -10.06 2.52 15.78
N GLU A 767 -9.55 1.69 14.88
CA GLU A 767 -9.29 2.10 13.50
C GLU A 767 -10.54 2.06 12.62
N LYS A 768 -11.48 1.15 12.88
CA LYS A 768 -12.56 0.81 11.95
C LYS A 768 -13.96 0.77 12.59
N THR A 769 -14.06 1.00 13.90
CA THR A 769 -15.33 0.87 14.65
C THR A 769 -15.95 -0.52 14.42
N ARG A 770 -15.10 -1.56 14.46
CA ARG A 770 -15.50 -2.94 14.20
C ARG A 770 -16.18 -3.55 15.44
N ILE A 771 -17.46 -3.28 15.62
CA ILE A 771 -18.26 -3.71 16.79
C ILE A 771 -18.85 -5.10 16.53
N PHE A 772 -18.64 -6.06 17.44
CA PHE A 772 -19.17 -7.42 17.32
C PHE A 772 -20.70 -7.46 17.53
N VAL A 773 -21.40 -8.28 16.74
CA VAL A 773 -22.85 -8.50 16.83
C VAL A 773 -23.12 -9.98 17.09
N PRO A 774 -23.52 -10.38 18.32
CA PRO A 774 -23.73 -11.79 18.66
C PRO A 774 -24.77 -12.49 17.78
N LYS A 775 -25.90 -11.82 17.53
CA LYS A 775 -27.00 -12.26 16.63
C LYS A 775 -26.80 -11.76 15.19
N GLY A 776 -25.55 -11.74 14.73
CA GLY A 776 -25.21 -11.32 13.38
C GLY A 776 -24.16 -12.22 12.73
N ARG A 777 -24.21 -12.32 11.40
CA ARG A 777 -23.31 -13.13 10.58
C ARG A 777 -22.91 -12.39 9.30
N TRP A 778 -21.77 -12.77 8.75
CA TRP A 778 -21.46 -12.52 7.34
C TRP A 778 -21.76 -13.78 6.55
N LEU A 779 -22.69 -13.71 5.59
CA LEU A 779 -23.17 -14.88 4.86
C LEU A 779 -22.93 -14.73 3.37
N MET A 780 -22.61 -15.83 2.69
CA MET A 780 -22.51 -15.88 1.24
C MET A 780 -23.92 -15.90 0.63
N GLY A 781 -24.15 -15.09 -0.39
CA GLY A 781 -25.42 -15.09 -1.13
C GLY A 781 -25.62 -16.37 -1.93
N CYS A 782 -26.83 -16.91 -1.91
CA CYS A 782 -27.28 -18.05 -2.69
C CYS A 782 -28.66 -17.78 -3.28
N LEU A 783 -29.08 -18.59 -4.25
CA LEU A 783 -30.38 -18.49 -4.92
C LEU A 783 -31.24 -19.69 -4.56
N ASP A 784 -32.53 -19.45 -4.33
CA ASP A 784 -33.56 -20.48 -4.27
C ASP A 784 -33.90 -21.00 -5.67
N GLU A 785 -33.30 -22.12 -6.07
CA GLU A 785 -33.54 -22.77 -7.36
C GLU A 785 -34.93 -23.41 -7.46
N LEU A 786 -35.64 -23.63 -6.34
CA LEU A 786 -36.99 -24.19 -6.32
C LEU A 786 -38.05 -23.09 -6.54
N GLY A 787 -37.73 -21.84 -6.20
CA GLY A 787 -38.65 -20.70 -6.27
C GLY A 787 -39.80 -20.80 -5.29
N ILE A 788 -39.51 -21.27 -4.08
CA ILE A 788 -40.44 -21.33 -2.96
C ILE A 788 -40.56 -19.94 -2.31
N LEU A 789 -39.44 -19.26 -2.09
CA LEU A 789 -39.39 -17.95 -1.44
C LEU A 789 -40.06 -16.87 -2.29
N GLU A 790 -40.88 -16.03 -1.65
CA GLU A 790 -41.53 -14.87 -2.26
C GLU A 790 -40.67 -13.60 -2.15
N GLN A 791 -41.00 -12.55 -2.91
CA GLN A 791 -40.34 -11.24 -2.80
C GLN A 791 -40.49 -10.70 -1.36
N GLY A 792 -39.37 -10.25 -0.78
CA GLY A 792 -39.29 -9.76 0.60
C GLY A 792 -38.85 -10.83 1.61
N GLN A 793 -38.82 -12.10 1.20
CA GLN A 793 -38.40 -13.21 2.04
C GLN A 793 -36.93 -13.61 1.81
N CYS A 794 -36.38 -14.35 2.77
CA CYS A 794 -35.10 -15.03 2.64
C CYS A 794 -35.08 -16.31 3.48
N PHE A 795 -34.14 -17.21 3.22
CA PHE A 795 -33.87 -18.36 4.08
C PHE A 795 -32.46 -18.28 4.64
N ILE A 796 -32.34 -18.51 5.95
CA ILE A 796 -31.06 -18.48 6.67
C ILE A 796 -31.04 -19.64 7.67
N ARG A 797 -30.00 -20.47 7.54
CA ARG A 797 -29.64 -21.47 8.55
C ARG A 797 -28.20 -21.25 8.96
N ALA A 798 -27.99 -20.82 10.20
CA ALA A 798 -26.68 -20.43 10.69
C ALA A 798 -26.09 -21.51 11.60
N SER A 799 -24.82 -21.85 11.39
CA SER A 799 -24.11 -22.74 12.30
C SER A 799 -23.85 -22.08 13.65
N SER A 800 -23.90 -22.90 14.71
CA SER A 800 -23.52 -22.50 16.05
C SER A 800 -22.01 -22.72 16.26
N PRO A 801 -21.31 -21.81 16.96
CA PRO A 801 -19.92 -22.03 17.32
C PRO A 801 -19.82 -23.28 18.20
N SER A 802 -19.11 -24.31 17.74
CA SER A 802 -18.93 -25.56 18.50
C SER A 802 -17.48 -26.04 18.46
N LEU A 803 -16.98 -26.41 19.64
CA LEU A 803 -15.64 -26.98 19.85
C LEU A 803 -15.42 -28.33 19.16
N ASN A 804 -16.51 -29.08 18.94
CA ASN A 804 -16.45 -30.40 18.33
C ASN A 804 -15.77 -30.34 16.95
N ASN A 805 -15.92 -29.24 16.21
CA ASN A 805 -15.25 -29.02 14.93
C ASN A 805 -13.71 -28.98 15.04
N CYS A 806 -13.16 -28.68 16.21
CA CYS A 806 -11.71 -28.62 16.46
C CYS A 806 -11.14 -29.93 17.04
N LEU A 807 -11.95 -30.73 17.76
CA LEU A 807 -11.52 -31.94 18.48
C LEU A 807 -11.59 -33.24 17.65
N VAL A 808 -12.32 -33.24 16.52
CA VAL A 808 -12.46 -34.43 15.65
C VAL A 808 -11.13 -34.89 15.04
N LYS A 809 -10.14 -33.98 14.92
CA LYS A 809 -8.78 -34.33 14.45
C LYS A 809 -8.00 -35.27 15.38
N HIS A 810 -8.51 -35.56 16.59
CA HIS A 810 -7.83 -36.37 17.61
C HIS A 810 -8.52 -37.71 17.97
N GLY A 811 -9.55 -38.14 17.22
CA GLY A 811 -10.03 -39.52 17.27
C GLY A 811 -11.56 -39.68 17.25
N PRO A 812 -12.06 -40.90 16.97
CA PRO A 812 -13.47 -41.17 16.68
C PRO A 812 -14.41 -41.17 17.89
N ARG A 813 -13.97 -40.69 19.07
CA ARG A 813 -14.76 -40.71 20.33
C ARG A 813 -15.66 -39.49 20.55
N PHE A 814 -15.63 -38.49 19.66
CA PHE A 814 -16.45 -37.26 19.76
C PHE A 814 -17.44 -37.06 18.61
N SER A 815 -17.61 -38.06 17.74
CA SER A 815 -18.60 -38.04 16.66
C SER A 815 -19.98 -38.48 17.19
N SER A 816 -20.64 -37.62 17.96
CA SER A 816 -22.09 -37.73 18.14
C SER A 816 -22.77 -36.85 17.10
N ALA A 817 -23.46 -37.49 16.16
CA ALA A 817 -24.34 -36.83 15.21
C ALA A 817 -25.43 -36.02 15.93
N ASN A 818 -25.43 -34.69 15.75
CA ASN A 818 -26.63 -33.85 15.69
C ASN A 818 -26.28 -32.38 15.35
N LYS A 819 -26.73 -31.95 14.15
CA LYS A 819 -27.35 -30.64 13.82
C LYS A 819 -26.99 -29.41 14.70
N ASN A 820 -25.77 -28.88 14.61
CA ASN A 820 -25.39 -27.60 15.22
C ASN A 820 -25.70 -26.39 14.30
N ALA A 821 -26.89 -26.34 13.72
CA ALA A 821 -27.31 -25.20 12.89
C ALA A 821 -28.77 -24.83 13.15
N GLU A 822 -28.99 -23.57 13.50
CA GLU A 822 -30.27 -22.96 13.85
C GLU A 822 -30.88 -22.31 12.60
N THR A 823 -32.15 -22.62 12.32
CA THR A 823 -32.92 -21.91 11.30
C THR A 823 -33.39 -20.59 11.90
N ILE A 824 -33.04 -19.49 11.25
CA ILE A 824 -33.42 -18.15 11.70
C ILE A 824 -34.78 -17.81 11.09
N VAL A 825 -35.72 -17.37 11.93
CA VAL A 825 -37.08 -16.99 11.51
C VAL A 825 -37.40 -15.61 12.06
N GLY A 826 -38.10 -14.79 11.27
CA GLY A 826 -38.55 -13.45 11.64
C GLY A 826 -37.83 -12.33 10.88
N THR A 827 -38.00 -11.09 11.34
CA THR A 827 -37.46 -9.92 10.65
C THR A 827 -35.94 -9.84 10.78
N VAL A 828 -35.25 -9.68 9.66
CA VAL A 828 -33.79 -9.54 9.59
C VAL A 828 -33.38 -8.26 8.88
N VAL A 829 -32.20 -7.76 9.24
CA VAL A 829 -31.53 -6.67 8.53
C VAL A 829 -30.37 -7.23 7.74
N MET A 830 -30.30 -6.86 6.46
CA MET A 830 -29.23 -7.21 5.53
C MET A 830 -28.55 -5.95 5.00
N ALA A 831 -27.22 -5.98 4.88
CA ALA A 831 -26.46 -4.95 4.17
C ALA A 831 -25.24 -5.55 3.47
N LYS A 832 -24.81 -4.93 2.36
CA LYS A 832 -23.60 -5.31 1.62
C LYS A 832 -22.64 -4.14 1.56
N ASN A 833 -21.37 -4.36 1.92
CA ASN A 833 -20.34 -3.32 1.82
C ASN A 833 -19.74 -3.23 0.41
N PRO A 834 -19.41 -2.04 -0.09
CA PRO A 834 -19.69 -0.74 0.52
C PRO A 834 -21.19 -0.38 0.45
N CYS A 835 -21.76 0.18 1.51
CA CYS A 835 -23.15 0.65 1.54
C CYS A 835 -23.17 2.16 1.79
N LEU A 836 -23.82 2.91 0.91
CA LEU A 836 -23.76 4.39 0.89
C LEU A 836 -25.14 5.04 0.82
N HIS A 837 -26.16 4.31 0.38
CA HIS A 837 -27.54 4.76 0.33
C HIS A 837 -28.36 4.06 1.41
N PRO A 838 -29.29 4.72 2.14
CA PRO A 838 -30.09 4.04 3.17
C PRO A 838 -30.95 2.88 2.62
N GLY A 839 -31.25 2.87 1.32
CA GLY A 839 -31.87 1.74 0.63
C GLY A 839 -30.99 0.48 0.48
N ASP A 840 -29.68 0.58 0.74
CA ASP A 840 -28.72 -0.54 0.77
C ASP A 840 -28.91 -1.45 1.98
N VAL A 841 -29.54 -0.92 3.03
CA VAL A 841 -29.99 -1.70 4.17
C VAL A 841 -31.37 -2.24 3.85
N ARG A 842 -31.46 -3.56 3.68
CA ARG A 842 -32.71 -4.26 3.38
C ARG A 842 -33.25 -4.88 4.66
N ILE A 843 -34.55 -4.74 4.86
CA ILE A 843 -35.32 -5.43 5.89
C ILE A 843 -36.10 -6.52 5.18
N LEU A 844 -35.80 -7.77 5.53
CA LEU A 844 -36.38 -8.98 4.92
C LEU A 844 -37.03 -9.84 6.01
N GLU A 845 -37.89 -10.76 5.59
CA GLU A 845 -38.46 -11.79 6.46
C GLU A 845 -37.73 -13.12 6.25
N ALA A 846 -37.05 -13.62 7.28
CA ALA A 846 -36.48 -14.95 7.28
C ALA A 846 -37.59 -15.97 7.57
N VAL A 847 -37.79 -16.93 6.66
CA VAL A 847 -38.83 -17.96 6.75
C VAL A 847 -38.22 -19.36 6.77
N ASP A 848 -38.87 -20.28 7.48
CA ASP A 848 -38.43 -21.68 7.51
C ASP A 848 -38.96 -22.43 6.28
N VAL A 849 -38.03 -22.96 5.47
CA VAL A 849 -38.31 -23.74 4.27
C VAL A 849 -37.57 -25.08 4.37
N PRO A 850 -38.25 -26.19 4.72
CA PRO A 850 -37.63 -27.50 4.91
C PRO A 850 -36.77 -27.97 3.73
N GLU A 851 -37.16 -27.66 2.50
CA GLU A 851 -36.47 -28.01 1.27
C GLU A 851 -35.09 -27.34 1.16
N LEU A 852 -34.91 -26.17 1.80
CA LEU A 852 -33.67 -25.40 1.79
C LEU A 852 -32.74 -25.72 2.98
N HIS A 853 -33.11 -26.65 3.87
CA HIS A 853 -32.34 -26.99 5.08
C HIS A 853 -30.92 -27.49 4.85
N HIS A 854 -30.61 -27.94 3.64
CA HIS A 854 -29.28 -28.37 3.22
C HIS A 854 -28.31 -27.19 2.99
N LEU A 855 -28.83 -25.96 2.85
CA LEU A 855 -28.05 -24.73 2.69
C LEU A 855 -27.75 -24.11 4.06
N VAL A 856 -26.54 -24.29 4.55
CA VAL A 856 -26.06 -23.83 5.87
C VAL A 856 -24.97 -22.79 5.70
N ASP A 857 -24.99 -21.75 6.53
CA ASP A 857 -24.10 -20.58 6.47
C ASP A 857 -24.18 -19.80 5.15
N CYS A 858 -25.37 -19.81 4.54
CA CYS A 858 -25.74 -19.04 3.35
C CYS A 858 -26.90 -18.08 3.66
N LEU A 859 -27.00 -17.00 2.89
CA LEU A 859 -28.20 -16.20 2.76
C LEU A 859 -28.86 -16.55 1.43
N VAL A 860 -30.02 -17.22 1.47
CA VAL A 860 -30.71 -17.68 0.26
C VAL A 860 -31.77 -16.67 -0.14
N PHE A 861 -31.67 -16.16 -1.36
CA PHE A 861 -32.56 -15.17 -1.95
C PHE A 861 -33.66 -15.81 -2.81
N PRO A 862 -34.84 -15.18 -2.88
CA PRO A 862 -35.89 -15.59 -3.80
C PRO A 862 -35.47 -15.34 -5.25
N ARG A 863 -35.94 -16.21 -6.13
CA ARG A 863 -35.84 -16.02 -7.59
C ARG A 863 -37.03 -15.23 -8.17
N LYS A 864 -38.03 -14.92 -7.34
CA LYS A 864 -39.27 -14.22 -7.70
C LYS A 864 -39.20 -12.74 -7.35
N GLY A 865 -40.01 -11.97 -8.08
CA GLY A 865 -40.37 -10.58 -7.77
C GLY A 865 -39.81 -9.56 -8.76
N GLU A 866 -39.84 -8.29 -8.39
CA GLU A 866 -39.58 -7.20 -9.34
C GLU A 866 -38.08 -6.91 -9.54
N ARG A 867 -37.28 -7.05 -8.48
CA ARG A 867 -35.85 -6.77 -8.47
C ARG A 867 -35.14 -7.69 -7.46
N PRO A 868 -33.98 -8.28 -7.81
CA PRO A 868 -33.25 -9.16 -6.90
C PRO A 868 -32.79 -8.43 -5.63
N HIS A 869 -33.01 -9.00 -4.44
CA HIS A 869 -32.57 -8.39 -3.18
C HIS A 869 -31.06 -8.16 -3.08
N ALA A 870 -30.26 -9.01 -3.73
CA ALA A 870 -28.82 -8.78 -3.90
C ALA A 870 -28.58 -7.44 -4.62
N ASN A 871 -29.24 -7.22 -5.77
CA ASN A 871 -29.09 -5.99 -6.54
C ASN A 871 -29.64 -4.76 -5.79
N GLU A 872 -30.70 -4.91 -4.99
CA GLU A 872 -31.22 -3.83 -4.15
C GLU A 872 -30.21 -3.33 -3.12
N ALA A 873 -29.26 -4.19 -2.70
CA ALA A 873 -28.20 -3.85 -1.77
C ALA A 873 -26.88 -3.55 -2.50
N SER A 874 -26.62 -2.26 -2.76
CA SER A 874 -25.37 -1.79 -3.37
C SER A 874 -25.06 -2.41 -4.75
N GLY A 875 -26.10 -2.72 -5.53
CA GLY A 875 -25.97 -3.28 -6.88
C GLY A 875 -25.23 -4.62 -6.92
N SER A 876 -25.34 -5.41 -5.84
CA SER A 876 -24.61 -6.67 -5.66
C SER A 876 -25.15 -7.79 -6.55
N ASP A 877 -24.31 -8.81 -6.76
CA ASP A 877 -24.59 -10.04 -7.46
C ASP A 877 -24.26 -11.26 -6.56
N LEU A 878 -24.41 -12.48 -7.09
CA LEU A 878 -24.12 -13.72 -6.37
C LEU A 878 -22.76 -14.31 -6.74
N ASP A 879 -21.76 -13.49 -7.11
CA ASP A 879 -20.44 -13.96 -7.55
C ASP A 879 -19.41 -14.23 -6.42
N GLY A 880 -19.91 -14.16 -5.18
CA GLY A 880 -19.22 -14.43 -3.94
C GLY A 880 -19.19 -13.23 -2.98
N ASP A 881 -20.10 -12.27 -3.17
CA ASP A 881 -20.36 -11.21 -2.21
C ASP A 881 -20.82 -11.79 -0.87
N LEU A 882 -20.39 -11.12 0.21
CA LEU A 882 -20.79 -11.43 1.58
C LEU A 882 -21.73 -10.34 2.10
N TYR A 883 -22.81 -10.78 2.73
CA TYR A 883 -23.85 -9.92 3.28
C TYR A 883 -23.77 -9.95 4.80
N PHE A 884 -23.77 -8.78 5.42
CA PHE A 884 -24.00 -8.66 6.85
C PHE A 884 -25.49 -8.90 7.08
N VAL A 885 -25.80 -9.88 7.91
CA VAL A 885 -27.17 -10.18 8.30
C VAL A 885 -27.25 -10.20 9.82
N THR A 886 -28.25 -9.54 10.38
CA THR A 886 -28.53 -9.56 11.82
C THR A 886 -30.02 -9.73 12.08
N TRP A 887 -30.32 -10.52 13.11
CA TRP A 887 -31.66 -10.70 13.68
C TRP A 887 -31.70 -10.19 15.13
N ASP A 888 -30.77 -9.31 15.49
CA ASP A 888 -30.84 -8.52 16.72
C ASP A 888 -31.93 -7.45 16.59
N GLU A 889 -33.01 -7.58 17.36
CA GLU A 889 -34.13 -6.64 17.38
C GLU A 889 -33.71 -5.19 17.64
N LYS A 890 -32.61 -4.96 18.37
CA LYS A 890 -32.08 -3.62 18.64
C LYS A 890 -31.51 -2.95 17.39
N LEU A 891 -31.10 -3.73 16.39
CA LEU A 891 -30.52 -3.23 15.14
C LEU A 891 -31.55 -3.15 14.01
N ILE A 892 -32.79 -3.60 14.22
CA ILE A 892 -33.87 -3.48 13.24
C ILE A 892 -34.39 -2.03 13.27
N PRO A 893 -34.38 -1.31 12.13
CA PRO A 893 -34.95 0.03 12.06
C PRO A 893 -36.41 0.06 12.54
N PRO A 894 -36.82 1.07 13.33
CA PRO A 894 -38.17 1.13 13.91
C PRO A 894 -39.30 1.04 12.89
N GLY A 895 -39.08 1.54 11.68
CA GLY A 895 -40.05 1.49 10.59
C GLY A 895 -40.30 0.08 10.02
N LYS A 896 -39.43 -0.91 10.33
CA LYS A 896 -39.48 -2.30 9.84
C LYS A 896 -39.72 -2.46 8.34
N LYS A 897 -39.40 -1.43 7.55
CA LYS A 897 -39.56 -1.38 6.10
C LYS A 897 -38.27 -0.90 5.46
N SER A 898 -37.90 -1.55 4.36
CA SER A 898 -36.79 -1.12 3.54
C SER A 898 -37.08 0.23 2.88
N TRP A 899 -36.06 1.07 2.74
CA TRP A 899 -36.18 2.25 1.88
C TRP A 899 -36.11 1.86 0.41
N ASN A 900 -36.47 2.78 -0.50
CA ASN A 900 -36.35 2.48 -1.93
C ASN A 900 -34.85 2.30 -2.29
N PRO A 901 -34.50 1.21 -3.00
CA PRO A 901 -33.12 1.00 -3.42
C PRO A 901 -32.72 2.06 -4.45
N MET A 902 -31.43 2.40 -4.46
CA MET A 902 -30.89 3.30 -5.48
C MET A 902 -30.94 2.62 -6.86
N ASP A 903 -30.95 3.43 -7.92
CA ASP A 903 -30.68 2.93 -9.26
C ASP A 903 -29.17 2.61 -9.38
N TYR A 904 -28.89 1.32 -9.59
CA TYR A 904 -27.53 0.80 -9.75
C TYR A 904 -27.16 0.55 -11.22
N THR A 905 -27.92 1.12 -12.16
CA THR A 905 -27.60 1.06 -13.58
C THR A 905 -26.20 1.62 -13.82
N PRO A 906 -25.26 0.80 -14.35
CA PRO A 906 -23.89 1.25 -14.53
C PRO A 906 -23.81 2.32 -15.62
N ALA A 907 -22.92 3.29 -15.43
CA ALA A 907 -22.59 4.26 -16.47
C ALA A 907 -22.05 3.53 -17.73
N GLU A 908 -22.27 4.15 -18.90
CA GLU A 908 -21.82 3.57 -20.16
C GLU A 908 -20.30 3.33 -20.14
N ALA A 909 -19.92 2.07 -20.38
CA ALA A 909 -18.52 1.68 -20.31
C ALA A 909 -17.76 2.28 -21.50
N LYS A 910 -16.73 3.10 -21.22
CA LYS A 910 -15.82 3.60 -22.28
C LYS A 910 -15.18 2.42 -23.03
N GLN A 911 -15.45 2.34 -24.33
CA GLN A 911 -14.89 1.32 -25.21
C GLN A 911 -13.85 1.92 -26.15
N LEU A 912 -12.80 1.18 -26.45
CA LEU A 912 -11.90 1.52 -27.54
C LEU A 912 -12.51 1.10 -28.89
N PRO A 913 -12.19 1.80 -29.99
CA PRO A 913 -12.62 1.41 -31.33
C PRO A 913 -12.04 0.05 -31.76
N ARG A 914 -10.85 -0.29 -31.22
CA ARG A 914 -10.15 -1.56 -31.42
C ARG A 914 -10.24 -2.46 -30.19
N GLN A 915 -9.99 -3.75 -30.37
CA GLN A 915 -9.77 -4.65 -29.22
C GLN A 915 -8.54 -4.22 -28.43
N VAL A 916 -8.59 -4.42 -27.11
CA VAL A 916 -7.45 -4.17 -26.23
C VAL A 916 -6.41 -5.25 -26.52
N VAL A 917 -5.27 -4.85 -27.08
CA VAL A 917 -4.11 -5.70 -27.30
C VAL A 917 -2.98 -5.16 -26.45
N GLN A 918 -2.43 -5.96 -25.53
CA GLN A 918 -1.22 -5.63 -24.77
C GLN A 918 0.02 -5.86 -25.66
N HIS A 919 0.10 -5.17 -26.80
CA HIS A 919 1.35 -5.14 -27.55
C HIS A 919 2.36 -4.26 -26.80
N VAL A 920 3.48 -4.86 -26.40
CA VAL A 920 4.75 -4.17 -26.18
C VAL A 920 5.26 -3.75 -27.56
N SER A 921 4.57 -2.81 -28.22
CA SER A 921 5.13 -2.10 -29.37
C SER A 921 5.74 -0.81 -28.84
N SER A 922 6.94 -0.49 -29.32
CA SER A 922 7.71 0.74 -29.08
C SER A 922 7.01 2.03 -29.54
N THR A 923 5.69 2.01 -29.68
CA THR A 923 4.87 3.11 -30.20
C THR A 923 3.62 3.27 -29.34
N ILE A 924 3.57 4.45 -28.74
CA ILE A 924 2.67 4.91 -27.68
C ILE A 924 1.21 4.88 -28.16
N PRO A 925 0.28 4.38 -27.31
CA PRO A 925 -0.72 5.29 -26.76
C PRO A 925 -0.70 5.24 -25.23
N ALA A 926 -0.83 6.43 -24.63
CA ALA A 926 -0.98 6.62 -23.20
C ALA A 926 -2.19 5.84 -22.65
N ILE A 927 -1.97 5.16 -21.52
CA ILE A 927 -3.04 4.69 -20.61
C ILE A 927 -3.67 5.89 -19.94
#